data_AF-A0A1A9B4P0-F1
#
_entry.id   AF-A0A1A9B4P0-F1
#
_cell.length_a   1.000
_cell.length_b   1.000
_cell.length_c   1.000
_cell.angle_alpha   90.00
_cell.angle_beta   90.00
_cell.angle_gamma   90.00
#
_symmetry.space_group_name_H-M   'P 1'
#
loop_
_entity.id
_entity.type
_entity.pdbx_description
1 polymer ?
#
loop_
_entity_poly.entity_id
_entity_poly.type
_entity_poly.pdbx_seq_one_letter_code
_entity_poly.pdbx_strand_id
1 'polypeptide(L)'
;MRSPVARVRRALAGRPRRIVAAVVVVVLVVAALVWAVRPQGPDFRTEAAVVTVRSGPTGDEPVDLDTTLYLPGDASETNRVPAVLLAHGFGGTKESVRADAEDLVARGYAVLTWTARGFGRSGGQIHLDSPDHEVRDAQRLLDRLAARPEVRLDAAGDPRVGVVGGSYGGGLALLLAAQDQRVDAIVPMITWNDLSRAFLPESTGREPTDGVFKKGWAGIFFGGGGNAGSGPAGLSGATAAQPEGAPASAGPASPQPGAGPGSSSGRAPGGAAADPSCGRFAADVCAAYLRIATTGRADAAAVALLRRSSPAGVLDRIKAPTLLVQGEADTLFPLTEADANARGIAAAGTPVRVAWFTGGHDGGAGPTSDSDRVKFLTAQWLDHYVRGDGPAPGDTFTFSRIAGFDALDRGLVATGFRTDDYPGVAGQGRREITLTGGAQPVAVPPNGNPAAISAVPFAGALGSLLDGVAGDIPGQHARFESAPLDDPVDVVGAPTVRIRAASPTGEAVLFVKLYDVDPQGASTLPSGLVAPVRLTGLPRTLDAAAPVSVTLPAIVRRVEAGHRLRLVVATSDQAYATPAEPTVHTVALGDGPLVLPTVDAAPIPTTAAVWRWVLAGLLAAIVVGLVVVVLVTRRRHRRQDSSVHPEYAGVPLAVRNLRKEYADGFVAVSDVDFEVHPGQVVGLLGPNGAGKTTTLRVLMGLTQPTAGEIHVFGHRLVPGSPVLSRIGALVEGPGFLPHLSGLDNLKAYWRATGRPWEDAHFDEALEIAGLGDSVHRRTKKYSHGMRQRLAIAQAMLGLPELLVLDEPTDGLDPPQIAEMRRVLQRYATDGRAVLVSSHLLAEVEQTCTHAVVVNKGRIVASGPVEEIVGESPSVLFEVSDPDAARTVLDRLDGVRVLPDSDGGLVVDTNGTARSEVVAELVRAGIGVDRVVPRRRLEDAFLALVGENSRGSGDR
;
A
#
# COMPACT_ATOMS: atom_id res chain seq x y z
N MET A 1 -29.25 4.55 -11.61
CA MET A 1 -28.80 3.88 -10.36
C MET A 1 -29.76 2.75 -10.00
N ARG A 2 -29.39 1.49 -10.27
CA ARG A 2 -29.89 0.29 -9.58
C ARG A 2 -28.73 -0.71 -9.49
N SER A 3 -28.52 -1.24 -8.28
CA SER A 3 -27.33 -1.94 -7.78
C SER A 3 -27.10 -3.32 -8.43
N PRO A 4 -25.84 -3.75 -8.65
CA PRO A 4 -25.47 -5.01 -9.33
C PRO A 4 -25.60 -6.28 -8.47
N VAL A 5 -26.26 -6.22 -7.31
CA VAL A 5 -26.33 -7.35 -6.36
C VAL A 5 -27.40 -8.39 -6.71
N ALA A 6 -28.33 -8.10 -7.64
CA ALA A 6 -29.45 -9.01 -7.93
C ALA A 6 -29.13 -10.15 -8.93
N ARG A 7 -28.04 -10.09 -9.70
CA ARG A 7 -27.72 -11.11 -10.73
C ARG A 7 -26.97 -12.34 -10.21
N VAL A 8 -26.38 -12.28 -9.01
CA VAL A 8 -25.59 -13.41 -8.47
C VAL A 8 -26.47 -14.47 -7.78
N ARG A 9 -27.72 -14.14 -7.42
CA ARG A 9 -28.60 -15.08 -6.70
C ARG A 9 -29.30 -16.14 -7.55
N ARG A 10 -29.28 -16.06 -8.89
CA ARG A 10 -30.04 -16.99 -9.76
C ARG A 10 -29.21 -18.06 -10.47
N ALA A 11 -27.88 -18.07 -10.33
CA ALA A 11 -27.01 -19.08 -10.95
C ALA A 11 -26.52 -20.19 -9.99
N LEU A 12 -26.96 -20.22 -8.73
CA LEU A 12 -26.45 -21.15 -7.72
C LEU A 12 -27.52 -22.06 -7.08
N ALA A 13 -28.62 -22.29 -7.78
CA ALA A 13 -29.58 -23.33 -7.41
C ALA A 13 -29.14 -24.69 -8.01
N GLY A 14 -28.07 -25.27 -7.46
CA GLY A 14 -27.67 -26.64 -7.85
C GLY A 14 -26.19 -26.99 -7.67
N ARG A 15 -25.70 -26.95 -6.42
CA ARG A 15 -24.52 -27.69 -5.84
C ARG A 15 -23.67 -26.81 -4.91
N PRO A 16 -24.14 -26.47 -3.69
CA PRO A 16 -23.34 -25.74 -2.70
C PRO A 16 -22.19 -26.58 -2.12
N ARG A 17 -22.24 -27.92 -2.20
CA ARG A 17 -21.24 -28.80 -1.56
C ARG A 17 -19.87 -28.85 -2.26
N ARG A 18 -19.80 -28.63 -3.58
CA ARG A 18 -18.53 -28.76 -4.33
C ARG A 18 -17.64 -27.52 -4.23
N ILE A 19 -18.23 -26.33 -4.19
CA ILE A 19 -17.49 -25.07 -4.04
C ILE A 19 -16.96 -24.93 -2.61
N VAL A 20 -17.75 -25.29 -1.61
CA VAL A 20 -17.30 -25.31 -0.21
C VAL A 20 -16.17 -26.33 -0.01
N ALA A 21 -16.28 -27.54 -0.59
CA ALA A 21 -15.21 -28.52 -0.53
C ALA A 21 -13.91 -28.04 -1.22
N ALA A 22 -14.01 -27.39 -2.38
CA ALA A 22 -12.85 -26.83 -3.07
C ALA A 22 -12.17 -25.71 -2.27
N VAL A 23 -12.95 -24.83 -1.63
CA VAL A 23 -12.42 -23.78 -0.75
C VAL A 23 -11.77 -24.38 0.50
N VAL A 24 -12.38 -25.39 1.10
CA VAL A 24 -11.79 -26.11 2.26
C VAL A 24 -10.48 -26.79 1.86
N VAL A 25 -10.40 -27.42 0.69
CA VAL A 25 -9.16 -28.03 0.19
C VAL A 25 -8.09 -26.97 -0.05
N VAL A 26 -8.42 -25.83 -0.67
CA VAL A 26 -7.46 -24.74 -0.87
C VAL A 26 -6.99 -24.16 0.47
N VAL A 27 -7.89 -23.97 1.44
CA VAL A 27 -7.53 -23.51 2.79
C VAL A 27 -6.65 -24.54 3.51
N LEU A 28 -6.94 -25.83 3.39
CA LEU A 28 -6.12 -26.90 3.99
C LEU A 28 -4.75 -27.03 3.30
N VAL A 29 -4.67 -26.84 1.98
CA VAL A 29 -3.40 -26.83 1.24
C VAL A 29 -2.57 -25.60 1.60
N VAL A 30 -3.18 -24.42 1.71
CA VAL A 30 -2.51 -23.20 2.19
C VAL A 30 -2.09 -23.35 3.65
N ALA A 31 -2.92 -23.93 4.51
CA ALA A 31 -2.58 -24.19 5.90
C ALA A 31 -1.45 -25.23 6.03
N ALA A 32 -1.45 -26.28 5.20
CA ALA A 32 -0.39 -27.28 5.14
C ALA A 32 0.91 -26.71 4.58
N LEU A 33 0.85 -25.82 3.57
CA LEU A 33 2.01 -25.06 3.08
C LEU A 33 2.54 -24.10 4.14
N VAL A 34 1.67 -23.37 4.84
CA VAL A 34 2.07 -22.48 5.95
C VAL A 34 2.65 -23.27 7.12
N TRP A 35 2.15 -24.49 7.39
CA TRP A 35 2.68 -25.38 8.43
C TRP A 35 4.00 -26.04 8.01
N ALA A 36 4.13 -26.45 6.75
CA ALA A 36 5.36 -27.06 6.21
C ALA A 36 6.50 -26.04 6.00
N VAL A 37 6.15 -24.77 5.77
CA VAL A 37 7.10 -23.65 5.62
C VAL A 37 7.24 -22.87 6.93
N ARG A 38 6.52 -23.27 8.00
CA ARG A 38 6.71 -22.66 9.32
C ARG A 38 8.10 -23.06 9.81
N PRO A 39 9.01 -22.08 10.06
CA PRO A 39 10.31 -22.40 10.60
C PRO A 39 10.09 -23.10 11.94
N GLN A 40 10.61 -24.32 12.07
CA GLN A 40 10.78 -24.90 13.40
C GLN A 40 11.75 -23.99 14.14
N GLY A 41 11.44 -23.65 15.40
CA GLY A 41 12.35 -22.85 16.21
C GLY A 41 13.74 -23.48 16.20
N PRO A 42 14.81 -22.68 16.22
CA PRO A 42 16.17 -23.21 16.15
C PRO A 42 16.35 -24.28 17.24
N ASP A 43 16.83 -25.45 16.83
CA ASP A 43 17.12 -26.53 17.76
C ASP A 43 18.43 -26.19 18.49
N PHE A 44 18.33 -25.76 19.75
CA PHE A 44 19.47 -25.44 20.60
C PHE A 44 19.25 -25.96 22.01
N ARG A 45 20.34 -26.27 22.71
CA ARG A 45 20.36 -26.71 24.11
C ARG A 45 20.98 -25.64 25.00
N THR A 46 20.52 -25.56 26.25
CA THR A 46 21.05 -24.59 27.23
C THR A 46 21.60 -25.30 28.47
N GLU A 47 22.72 -24.80 28.98
CA GLU A 47 23.38 -25.27 30.20
C GLU A 47 23.55 -24.10 31.17
N ALA A 48 22.64 -23.96 32.13
CA ALA A 48 22.74 -22.97 33.20
C ALA A 48 23.60 -23.51 34.36
N ALA A 49 24.56 -22.74 34.83
CA ALA A 49 25.44 -23.13 35.93
C ALA A 49 25.97 -21.91 36.70
N VAL A 50 26.12 -22.05 38.02
CA VAL A 50 26.95 -21.12 38.81
C VAL A 50 28.37 -21.69 38.83
N VAL A 51 29.32 -20.93 38.31
CA VAL A 51 30.71 -21.35 38.13
C VAL A 51 31.61 -20.49 39.02
N THR A 52 32.40 -21.14 39.87
CA THR A 52 33.43 -20.44 40.64
C THR A 52 34.67 -20.25 39.78
N VAL A 53 35.06 -18.99 39.55
CA VAL A 53 36.32 -18.63 38.88
C VAL A 53 37.30 -18.01 39.87
N ARG A 54 38.60 -18.15 39.62
CA ARG A 54 39.66 -17.49 40.40
C ARG A 54 40.14 -16.25 39.66
N SER A 55 40.05 -15.12 40.32
CA SER A 55 40.09 -13.77 39.74
C SER A 55 40.73 -12.79 40.71
N GLY A 56 40.45 -11.49 40.59
CA GLY A 56 41.00 -10.48 41.48
C GLY A 56 42.44 -10.10 41.12
N PRO A 57 43.01 -9.09 41.79
CA PRO A 57 44.30 -8.50 41.40
C PRO A 57 45.45 -9.52 41.42
N THR A 58 45.37 -10.49 42.33
CA THR A 58 46.33 -11.60 42.50
C THR A 58 45.95 -12.85 41.69
N GLY A 59 44.75 -12.92 41.12
CA GLY A 59 44.27 -14.03 40.29
C GLY A 59 43.83 -15.28 41.06
N ASP A 60 43.77 -15.24 42.38
CA ASP A 60 43.43 -16.38 43.25
C ASP A 60 42.10 -16.21 44.02
N GLU A 61 41.45 -15.05 43.91
CA GLU A 61 40.20 -14.74 44.61
C GLU A 61 39.02 -15.51 43.99
N PRO A 62 38.33 -16.38 44.75
CA PRO A 62 37.18 -17.11 44.23
C PRO A 62 35.97 -16.17 44.10
N VAL A 63 35.34 -16.18 42.93
CA VAL A 63 34.05 -15.52 42.69
C VAL A 63 33.10 -16.47 41.97
N ASP A 64 31.86 -16.54 42.44
CA ASP A 64 30.81 -17.33 41.81
C ASP A 64 30.11 -16.49 40.74
N LEU A 65 30.07 -16.99 39.50
CA LEU A 65 29.41 -16.33 38.37
C LEU A 65 28.24 -17.19 37.88
N ASP A 66 27.05 -16.60 37.81
CA ASP A 66 25.87 -17.24 37.24
C ASP A 66 25.92 -17.17 35.71
N THR A 67 26.06 -18.32 35.05
CA THR A 67 26.27 -18.47 33.60
C THR A 67 25.14 -19.24 32.93
N THR A 68 24.95 -19.02 31.63
CA THR A 68 24.19 -19.90 30.74
C THR A 68 24.97 -20.07 29.43
N LEU A 69 25.23 -21.32 29.04
CA LEU A 69 25.81 -21.66 27.75
C LEU A 69 24.68 -22.13 26.80
N TYR A 70 24.56 -21.48 25.65
CA TYR A 70 23.64 -21.85 24.57
C TYR A 70 24.46 -22.56 23.49
N LEU A 71 24.03 -23.75 23.08
CA LEU A 71 24.71 -24.57 22.07
C LEU A 71 23.76 -24.94 20.94
N PRO A 72 24.18 -24.84 19.68
CA PRO A 72 23.43 -25.42 18.56
C PRO A 72 23.16 -26.90 18.80
N GLY A 73 22.00 -27.41 18.37
CA GLY A 73 21.56 -28.78 18.64
C GLY A 73 22.51 -29.85 18.08
N ASP A 74 23.24 -29.54 17.02
CA ASP A 74 24.24 -30.38 16.37
C ASP A 74 25.67 -30.18 16.89
N ALA A 75 25.90 -29.24 17.81
CA ALA A 75 27.23 -28.93 18.34
C ALA A 75 27.73 -30.06 19.27
N SER A 76 28.89 -30.62 18.93
CA SER A 76 29.48 -31.79 19.58
C SER A 76 31.01 -31.80 19.42
N GLU A 77 31.68 -32.81 20.00
CA GLU A 77 33.14 -32.94 19.87
C GLU A 77 33.62 -33.08 18.41
N THR A 78 32.79 -33.71 17.56
CA THR A 78 33.06 -33.91 16.13
C THR A 78 32.53 -32.78 15.25
N ASN A 79 31.63 -31.93 15.77
CA ASN A 79 31.07 -30.76 15.09
C ASN A 79 31.24 -29.52 15.98
N ARG A 80 32.45 -28.97 15.99
CA ARG A 80 32.82 -27.84 16.84
C ARG A 80 32.43 -26.52 16.20
N VAL A 81 31.89 -25.61 17.01
CA VAL A 81 31.39 -24.30 16.57
C VAL A 81 32.18 -23.16 17.18
N PRO A 82 32.31 -22.01 16.48
CA PRO A 82 32.86 -20.80 17.10
C PRO A 82 31.98 -20.31 18.25
N ALA A 83 32.57 -19.58 19.19
CA ALA A 83 31.89 -19.07 20.37
C ALA A 83 31.66 -17.55 20.32
N VAL A 84 30.67 -17.09 21.08
CA VAL A 84 30.46 -15.69 21.42
C VAL A 84 30.32 -15.56 22.93
N LEU A 85 31.17 -14.72 23.53
CA LEU A 85 31.02 -14.27 24.90
C LEU A 85 30.11 -13.02 24.89
N LEU A 86 28.91 -13.15 25.48
CA LEU A 86 27.87 -12.12 25.39
C LEU A 86 27.62 -11.46 26.75
N ALA A 87 28.04 -10.21 26.88
CA ALA A 87 28.03 -9.44 28.12
C ALA A 87 26.80 -8.53 28.22
N HIS A 88 26.19 -8.45 29.41
CA HIS A 88 25.05 -7.57 29.67
C HIS A 88 25.45 -6.13 30.01
N GLY A 89 24.53 -5.18 29.83
CA GLY A 89 24.67 -3.80 30.28
C GLY A 89 24.57 -3.64 31.80
N PHE A 90 24.86 -2.44 32.31
CA PHE A 90 24.90 -2.19 33.76
C PHE A 90 23.55 -2.47 34.42
N GLY A 91 23.55 -3.14 35.59
CA GLY A 91 22.32 -3.53 36.30
C GLY A 91 21.55 -4.70 35.65
N GLY A 92 22.07 -5.23 34.53
CA GLY A 92 21.56 -6.42 33.86
C GLY A 92 21.96 -7.74 34.51
N THR A 93 21.50 -8.82 33.89
CA THR A 93 21.92 -10.19 34.19
C THR A 93 22.09 -10.96 32.89
N LYS A 94 22.52 -12.22 32.97
CA LYS A 94 22.56 -13.14 31.82
C LYS A 94 21.22 -13.24 31.05
N GLU A 95 20.09 -13.02 31.73
CA GLU A 95 18.76 -13.06 31.10
C GLU A 95 18.46 -11.79 30.28
N SER A 96 19.12 -10.67 30.57
CA SER A 96 18.93 -9.40 29.85
C SER A 96 19.37 -9.46 28.39
N VAL A 97 20.26 -10.41 28.06
CA VAL A 97 20.80 -10.63 26.72
C VAL A 97 20.34 -11.98 26.14
N ARG A 98 19.31 -12.60 26.72
CA ARG A 98 18.82 -13.91 26.31
C ARG A 98 18.35 -13.94 24.85
N ALA A 99 17.56 -12.95 24.43
CA ALA A 99 17.06 -12.88 23.06
C ALA A 99 18.20 -12.76 22.04
N ASP A 100 19.23 -11.96 22.36
CA ASP A 100 20.42 -11.84 21.54
C ASP A 100 21.23 -13.15 21.50
N ALA A 101 21.30 -13.89 22.61
CA ALA A 101 21.92 -15.21 22.66
C ALA A 101 21.17 -16.24 21.80
N GLU A 102 19.83 -16.22 21.83
CA GLU A 102 18.98 -17.08 21.02
C GLU A 102 19.13 -16.77 19.51
N ASP A 103 19.25 -15.49 19.14
CA ASP A 103 19.53 -15.06 17.75
C ASP A 103 20.92 -15.53 17.28
N LEU A 104 21.94 -15.49 18.15
CA LEU A 104 23.31 -15.91 17.81
C LEU A 104 23.47 -17.43 17.77
N VAL A 105 22.85 -18.18 18.70
CA VAL A 105 22.89 -19.65 18.66
C VAL A 105 22.15 -20.21 17.45
N ALA A 106 21.04 -19.56 17.04
CA ALA A 106 20.32 -19.89 15.81
C ALA A 106 21.18 -19.71 14.54
N ARG A 107 22.23 -18.90 14.63
CA ARG A 107 23.22 -18.72 13.55
C ARG A 107 24.34 -19.74 13.61
N GLY A 108 24.41 -20.61 14.62
CA GLY A 108 25.45 -21.65 14.75
C GLY A 108 26.63 -21.24 15.63
N TYR A 109 26.47 -20.27 16.54
CA TYR A 109 27.48 -19.95 17.55
C TYR A 109 27.20 -20.67 18.88
N ALA A 110 28.23 -21.10 19.59
CA ALA A 110 28.12 -21.37 21.03
C ALA A 110 28.09 -20.02 21.77
N VAL A 111 27.04 -19.70 22.52
CA VAL A 111 26.92 -18.39 23.19
C VAL A 111 27.00 -18.57 24.69
N LEU A 112 28.00 -17.95 25.33
CA LEU A 112 28.12 -17.91 26.78
C LEU A 112 27.67 -16.55 27.30
N THR A 113 26.54 -16.55 28.02
CA THR A 113 26.09 -15.40 28.80
C THR A 113 26.40 -15.61 30.27
N TRP A 114 26.64 -14.53 31.00
CA TRP A 114 26.83 -14.59 32.45
C TRP A 114 26.36 -13.31 33.11
N THR A 115 26.02 -13.40 34.39
CA THR A 115 25.78 -12.24 35.25
C THR A 115 27.12 -11.83 35.85
N ALA A 116 27.55 -10.59 35.62
CA ALA A 116 28.82 -10.08 36.15
C ALA A 116 28.83 -10.06 37.69
N ARG A 117 30.03 -10.08 38.28
CA ARG A 117 30.20 -10.01 39.74
C ARG A 117 29.43 -8.84 40.35
N GLY A 118 28.91 -9.04 41.55
CA GLY A 118 28.07 -8.05 42.24
C GLY A 118 26.64 -7.94 41.73
N PHE A 119 26.29 -8.50 40.56
CA PHE A 119 24.92 -8.48 40.05
C PHE A 119 24.18 -9.80 40.29
N GLY A 120 22.85 -9.72 40.42
CA GLY A 120 21.97 -10.88 40.52
C GLY A 120 22.45 -11.94 41.51
N ARG A 121 22.60 -13.17 41.00
CA ARG A 121 23.06 -14.35 41.77
C ARG A 121 24.58 -14.50 41.83
N SER A 122 25.34 -13.69 41.08
CA SER A 122 26.80 -13.73 41.11
C SER A 122 27.33 -13.11 42.40
N GLY A 123 28.44 -13.65 42.89
CA GLY A 123 29.15 -13.16 44.08
C GLY A 123 30.02 -11.94 43.79
N GLY A 124 30.80 -11.51 44.78
CA GLY A 124 31.73 -10.38 44.64
C GLY A 124 31.07 -8.99 44.70
N GLN A 125 31.86 -7.97 44.38
CA GLN A 125 31.44 -6.56 44.36
C GLN A 125 31.65 -5.94 42.97
N ILE A 126 30.94 -4.85 42.68
CA ILE A 126 31.03 -4.12 41.41
C ILE A 126 32.23 -3.16 41.45
N HIS A 127 33.19 -3.34 40.55
CA HIS A 127 34.42 -2.53 40.43
C HIS A 127 34.50 -1.72 39.13
N LEU A 128 33.38 -1.54 38.42
CA LEU A 128 33.30 -0.75 37.18
C LEU A 128 34.20 -1.29 36.06
N ASP A 129 33.99 -2.52 35.60
CA ASP A 129 34.85 -3.19 34.61
C ASP A 129 36.34 -3.10 34.94
N SER A 130 36.68 -3.31 36.22
CA SER A 130 38.08 -3.20 36.62
C SER A 130 38.93 -4.23 35.86
N PRO A 131 40.07 -3.80 35.28
CA PRO A 131 41.09 -4.69 34.74
C PRO A 131 41.46 -5.85 35.66
N ASP A 132 41.44 -5.62 36.97
CA ASP A 132 41.85 -6.59 37.97
C ASP A 132 40.73 -7.48 38.50
N HIS A 133 39.47 -7.19 38.15
CA HIS A 133 38.31 -7.93 38.64
C HIS A 133 37.43 -8.43 37.48
N GLU A 134 36.44 -7.68 37.03
CA GLU A 134 35.49 -8.10 35.99
C GLU A 134 36.19 -8.54 34.68
N VAL A 135 37.27 -7.87 34.27
CA VAL A 135 38.00 -8.28 33.06
C VAL A 135 38.68 -9.63 33.25
N ARG A 136 39.25 -9.90 34.44
CA ARG A 136 39.82 -11.22 34.79
C ARG A 136 38.76 -12.30 34.87
N ASP A 137 37.57 -11.99 35.36
CA ASP A 137 36.43 -12.91 35.33
C ASP A 137 36.15 -13.36 33.91
N ALA A 138 36.08 -12.41 32.97
CA ALA A 138 35.85 -12.70 31.58
C ALA A 138 36.99 -13.54 30.96
N GLN A 139 38.26 -13.28 31.30
CA GLN A 139 39.38 -14.16 30.92
C GLN A 139 39.19 -15.60 31.41
N ARG A 140 38.68 -15.80 32.62
CA ARG A 140 38.40 -17.16 33.13
C ARG A 140 37.22 -17.82 32.42
N LEU A 141 36.25 -17.02 31.93
CA LEU A 141 35.19 -17.53 31.07
C LEU A 141 35.72 -17.95 29.69
N LEU A 142 36.75 -17.27 29.15
CA LEU A 142 37.48 -17.74 27.96
C LEU A 142 38.18 -19.08 28.22
N ASP A 143 38.86 -19.24 29.37
CA ASP A 143 39.46 -20.53 29.76
C ASP A 143 38.42 -21.64 29.79
N ARG A 144 37.21 -21.34 30.29
CA ARG A 144 36.10 -22.29 30.34
C ARG A 144 35.60 -22.65 28.94
N LEU A 145 35.45 -21.67 28.04
CA LEU A 145 35.08 -21.91 26.65
C LEU A 145 36.12 -22.79 25.96
N ALA A 146 37.40 -22.53 26.17
CA ALA A 146 38.50 -23.32 25.62
C ALA A 146 38.49 -24.79 26.07
N ALA A 147 37.93 -25.06 27.26
CA ALA A 147 37.80 -26.40 27.80
C ALA A 147 36.55 -27.16 27.30
N ARG A 148 35.64 -26.52 26.55
CA ARG A 148 34.43 -27.17 26.05
C ARG A 148 34.73 -28.00 24.80
N PRO A 149 34.31 -29.27 24.72
CA PRO A 149 34.54 -30.10 23.55
C PRO A 149 33.78 -29.61 22.31
N GLU A 150 32.68 -28.88 22.50
CA GLU A 150 31.86 -28.34 21.41
C GLU A 150 32.41 -27.05 20.80
N VAL A 151 33.38 -26.40 21.46
CA VAL A 151 33.90 -25.09 21.04
C VAL A 151 35.11 -25.29 20.13
N ARG A 152 35.11 -24.59 18.99
CA ARG A 152 36.24 -24.54 18.07
C ARG A 152 37.39 -23.77 18.72
N LEU A 153 38.62 -24.28 18.55
CA LEU A 153 39.83 -23.68 19.08
C LEU A 153 40.75 -23.27 17.93
N ASP A 154 41.43 -22.14 18.04
CA ASP A 154 42.53 -21.77 17.14
C ASP A 154 43.85 -22.42 17.55
N ALA A 155 44.05 -22.57 18.86
CA ALA A 155 45.16 -23.29 19.47
C ALA A 155 44.75 -23.95 20.80
N ALA A 156 45.62 -24.76 21.40
CA ALA A 156 45.34 -25.38 22.69
C ALA A 156 45.12 -24.30 23.78
N GLY A 157 43.93 -24.27 24.38
CA GLY A 157 43.55 -23.25 25.38
C GLY A 157 43.11 -21.90 24.78
N ASP A 158 42.98 -21.83 23.45
CA ASP A 158 42.63 -20.62 22.70
C ASP A 158 41.33 -20.84 21.92
N PRO A 159 40.17 -20.42 22.49
CA PRO A 159 38.88 -20.63 21.86
C PRO A 159 38.66 -19.61 20.75
N ARG A 160 38.13 -20.07 19.61
CA ARG A 160 37.67 -19.17 18.56
C ARG A 160 36.45 -18.41 19.06
N VAL A 161 36.61 -17.15 19.43
CA VAL A 161 35.63 -16.38 20.21
C VAL A 161 35.52 -14.91 19.82
N GLY A 162 34.28 -14.47 19.60
CA GLY A 162 33.93 -13.05 19.57
C GLY A 162 33.40 -12.57 20.92
N VAL A 163 33.58 -11.29 21.25
CA VAL A 163 32.98 -10.68 22.44
C VAL A 163 32.00 -9.58 22.03
N VAL A 164 30.76 -9.70 22.47
CA VAL A 164 29.68 -8.75 22.14
C VAL A 164 29.09 -8.22 23.43
N GLY A 165 28.86 -6.91 23.50
CA GLY A 165 28.26 -6.31 24.69
C GLY A 165 27.82 -4.88 24.48
N GLY A 166 26.72 -4.51 25.14
CA GLY A 166 26.21 -3.14 25.19
C GLY A 166 26.53 -2.47 26.52
N SER A 167 26.71 -1.14 26.51
CA SER A 167 26.90 -0.35 27.73
C SER A 167 28.09 -0.88 28.52
N TYR A 168 27.87 -1.33 29.76
CA TYR A 168 28.85 -2.04 30.59
C TYR A 168 29.52 -3.20 29.86
N GLY A 169 28.76 -4.10 29.25
CA GLY A 169 29.33 -5.21 28.49
C GLY A 169 30.20 -4.78 27.30
N GLY A 170 29.94 -3.60 26.72
CA GLY A 170 30.78 -3.04 25.66
C GLY A 170 32.12 -2.54 26.18
N GLY A 171 32.13 -1.91 27.36
CA GLY A 171 33.35 -1.44 28.03
C GLY A 171 34.23 -2.63 28.41
N LEU A 172 33.62 -3.67 28.97
CA LEU A 172 34.26 -4.95 29.22
C LEU A 172 34.86 -5.56 27.95
N ALA A 173 34.14 -5.56 26.82
CA ALA A 173 34.64 -6.13 25.57
C ALA A 173 35.93 -5.43 25.09
N LEU A 174 35.96 -4.10 25.16
CA LEU A 174 37.15 -3.29 24.84
C LEU A 174 38.33 -3.59 25.78
N LEU A 175 38.07 -3.61 27.08
CA LEU A 175 39.10 -3.84 28.10
C LEU A 175 39.63 -5.28 28.08
N LEU A 176 38.77 -6.26 27.82
CA LEU A 176 39.16 -7.66 27.67
C LEU A 176 40.03 -7.87 26.44
N ALA A 177 39.64 -7.35 25.27
CA ALA A 177 40.44 -7.47 24.05
C ALA A 177 41.80 -6.77 24.14
N ALA A 178 41.91 -5.73 24.99
CA ALA A 178 43.18 -5.09 25.28
C ALA A 178 44.11 -5.93 26.19
N GLN A 179 43.56 -6.87 26.97
CA GLN A 179 44.31 -7.67 27.95
C GLN A 179 44.51 -9.13 27.55
N ASP A 180 43.61 -9.69 26.74
CA ASP A 180 43.64 -11.08 26.32
C ASP A 180 43.55 -11.16 24.79
N GLN A 181 44.64 -11.61 24.17
CA GLN A 181 44.79 -11.64 22.71
C GLN A 181 44.09 -12.84 22.06
N ARG A 182 43.44 -13.71 22.85
CA ARG A 182 42.60 -14.82 22.38
C ARG A 182 41.25 -14.36 21.81
N VAL A 183 40.90 -13.09 21.98
CA VAL A 183 39.66 -12.53 21.44
C VAL A 183 39.83 -12.23 19.94
N ASP A 184 39.09 -12.93 19.09
CA ASP A 184 39.20 -12.81 17.64
C ASP A 184 38.54 -11.54 17.08
N ALA A 185 37.45 -11.10 17.68
CA ALA A 185 36.72 -9.91 17.25
C ALA A 185 35.84 -9.38 18.38
N ILE A 186 35.57 -8.07 18.36
CA ILE A 186 34.68 -7.45 19.33
C ILE A 186 33.60 -6.59 18.67
N VAL A 187 32.42 -6.57 19.30
CA VAL A 187 31.31 -5.67 18.96
C VAL A 187 30.86 -4.90 20.22
N PRO A 188 31.57 -3.82 20.59
CA PRO A 188 31.16 -2.94 21.67
C PRO A 188 30.04 -2.00 21.21
N MET A 189 28.95 -1.97 21.97
CA MET A 189 27.77 -1.18 21.65
C MET A 189 27.49 -0.16 22.75
N ILE A 190 27.07 1.05 22.39
CA ILE A 190 26.60 2.12 23.29
C ILE A 190 27.48 2.27 24.54
N THR A 191 28.80 2.40 24.40
CA THR A 191 29.74 2.30 25.52
C THR A 191 30.70 3.49 25.61
N TRP A 192 31.50 3.53 26.67
CA TRP A 192 32.43 4.63 26.93
C TRP A 192 33.81 4.39 26.33
N ASN A 193 34.53 5.49 26.18
CA ASN A 193 35.98 5.54 26.06
C ASN A 193 36.61 5.93 27.41
N ASP A 194 36.04 6.93 28.11
CA ASP A 194 36.51 7.41 29.41
C ASP A 194 35.34 7.70 30.38
N LEU A 195 35.18 6.85 31.40
CA LEU A 195 34.13 7.01 32.43
C LEU A 195 34.24 8.35 33.18
N SER A 196 35.44 8.89 33.34
CA SER A 196 35.61 10.18 34.00
C SER A 196 34.99 11.31 33.16
N ARG A 197 35.11 11.25 31.83
CA ARG A 197 34.46 12.19 30.91
C ARG A 197 32.97 11.92 30.76
N ALA A 198 32.53 10.66 30.85
CA ALA A 198 31.11 10.32 30.81
C ALA A 198 30.34 10.86 32.03
N PHE A 199 30.90 10.75 33.24
CA PHE A 199 30.27 11.22 34.49
C PHE A 199 30.60 12.67 34.86
N LEU A 200 31.75 13.20 34.43
CA LEU A 200 32.16 14.59 34.63
C LEU A 200 32.52 15.23 33.28
N PRO A 201 31.57 15.34 32.35
CA PRO A 201 31.82 15.95 31.05
C PRO A 201 32.26 17.41 31.18
N GLU A 202 33.16 17.79 30.29
CA GLU A 202 33.65 19.15 30.12
C GLU A 202 33.83 19.41 28.62
N SER A 203 33.06 20.36 28.08
CA SER A 203 32.91 20.54 26.63
C SER A 203 33.87 21.56 26.01
N THR A 204 34.83 22.10 26.77
CA THR A 204 35.88 23.04 26.30
C THR A 204 37.26 22.37 26.15
N GLY A 205 37.36 21.08 26.49
CA GLY A 205 38.57 20.26 26.38
C GLY A 205 39.44 20.27 27.63
N ARG A 206 38.91 20.74 28.77
CA ARG A 206 39.62 20.69 30.07
C ARG A 206 39.56 19.30 30.70
N GLU A 207 40.31 19.12 31.79
CA GLU A 207 40.35 17.86 32.52
C GLU A 207 39.01 17.58 33.23
N PRO A 208 38.62 16.29 33.40
CA PRO A 208 37.39 15.90 34.12
C PRO A 208 37.29 16.41 35.57
N THR A 209 38.40 16.79 36.20
CA THR A 209 38.40 17.49 37.51
C THR A 209 37.71 18.85 37.47
N ASP A 210 37.67 19.47 36.29
CA ASP A 210 36.91 20.69 36.01
C ASP A 210 35.52 20.39 35.46
N GLY A 211 35.16 19.12 35.25
CA GLY A 211 33.89 18.74 34.67
C GLY A 211 32.66 19.06 35.52
N VAL A 212 31.50 18.89 34.91
CA VAL A 212 30.21 19.04 35.58
C VAL A 212 29.66 17.66 35.89
N PHE A 213 29.40 17.38 37.18
CA PHE A 213 28.91 16.08 37.58
C PHE A 213 27.51 15.78 37.02
N LYS A 214 27.41 14.70 36.24
CA LYS A 214 26.17 14.18 35.64
C LYS A 214 25.34 13.41 36.67
N LYS A 215 24.77 14.13 37.65
CA LYS A 215 24.09 13.58 38.83
C LYS A 215 22.92 12.65 38.50
N GLY A 216 22.19 12.89 37.42
CA GLY A 216 21.02 12.07 37.06
C GLY A 216 21.42 10.63 36.74
N TRP A 217 22.35 10.48 35.78
CA TRP A 217 22.90 9.19 35.40
C TRP A 217 23.71 8.53 36.51
N ALA A 218 24.55 9.28 37.21
CA ALA A 218 25.33 8.73 38.32
C ALA A 218 24.41 8.22 39.45
N GLY A 219 23.35 8.96 39.80
CA GLY A 219 22.38 8.52 40.80
C GLY A 219 21.69 7.22 40.44
N ILE A 220 21.30 7.06 39.17
CA ILE A 220 20.73 5.80 38.64
C ILE A 220 21.75 4.68 38.69
N PHE A 221 22.97 4.93 38.21
CA PHE A 221 24.03 3.94 38.09
C PHE A 221 24.46 3.42 39.47
N PHE A 222 24.72 4.32 40.42
CA PHE A 222 25.16 3.96 41.76
C PHE A 222 24.02 3.57 42.71
N GLY A 223 22.79 4.04 42.46
CA GLY A 223 21.58 3.62 43.19
C GLY A 223 21.00 2.28 42.71
N GLY A 224 21.22 1.91 41.45
CA GLY A 224 20.69 0.69 40.82
C GLY A 224 21.43 -0.60 41.17
N GLY A 225 22.62 -0.52 41.78
CA GLY A 225 23.42 -1.68 42.19
C GLY A 225 22.74 -2.62 43.21
N GLY A 226 21.56 -2.25 43.73
CA GLY A 226 20.72 -3.07 44.61
C GLY A 226 19.43 -3.62 43.98
N ASN A 227 18.96 -3.09 42.86
CA ASN A 227 17.70 -3.48 42.21
C ASN A 227 17.96 -3.97 40.78
N ALA A 228 18.06 -5.29 40.60
CA ALA A 228 18.14 -5.89 39.27
C ALA A 228 16.81 -5.68 38.51
N GLY A 229 16.88 -5.14 37.27
CA GLY A 229 15.81 -5.32 36.28
C GLY A 229 15.03 -4.09 35.77
N SER A 230 15.46 -2.85 36.01
CA SER A 230 14.72 -1.67 35.51
C SER A 230 15.49 -0.74 34.54
N GLY A 231 16.72 -1.11 34.15
CA GLY A 231 17.55 -0.33 33.21
C GLY A 231 17.70 -0.96 31.81
N PRO A 232 18.24 -0.22 30.82
CA PRO A 232 18.52 -0.66 29.46
C PRO A 232 19.74 -1.59 29.45
N ALA A 233 19.51 -2.82 29.88
CA ALA A 233 20.54 -3.83 30.10
C ALA A 233 20.84 -4.69 28.85
N GLY A 234 20.05 -4.57 27.78
CA GLY A 234 20.27 -5.25 26.50
C GLY A 234 21.33 -4.57 25.63
N LEU A 235 21.74 -5.22 24.54
CA LEU A 235 22.86 -4.78 23.67
C LEU A 235 22.72 -3.36 23.12
N SER A 236 21.53 -2.99 22.65
CA SER A 236 21.25 -1.68 22.03
C SER A 236 20.48 -0.75 22.96
N GLY A 237 20.57 -0.95 24.28
CA GLY A 237 19.84 -0.14 25.26
C GLY A 237 18.36 -0.54 25.41
N ALA A 238 17.98 -1.76 24.97
CA ALA A 238 16.66 -2.29 25.22
C ALA A 238 16.46 -2.58 26.72
N THR A 239 15.31 -2.18 27.27
CA THR A 239 14.88 -2.59 28.60
C THR A 239 14.38 -4.04 28.52
N ALA A 240 14.90 -4.92 29.36
CA ALA A 240 14.44 -6.30 29.39
C ALA A 240 12.98 -6.34 29.89
N ALA A 241 12.04 -6.73 29.03
CA ALA A 241 10.69 -7.08 29.48
C ALA A 241 10.79 -8.33 30.36
N GLN A 242 10.22 -8.29 31.57
CA GLN A 242 9.99 -9.54 32.29
C GLN A 242 9.04 -10.42 31.46
N PRO A 243 9.30 -11.73 31.35
CA PRO A 243 8.42 -12.61 30.60
C PRO A 243 7.03 -12.66 31.24
N GLU A 244 5.99 -12.45 30.44
CA GLU A 244 4.61 -12.76 30.83
C GLU A 244 4.52 -14.26 31.17
N GLY A 245 4.28 -14.57 32.45
CA GLY A 245 4.05 -15.95 32.91
C GLY A 245 4.97 -16.46 34.02
N ALA A 246 5.93 -15.67 34.52
CA ALA A 246 6.58 -15.99 35.79
C ALA A 246 5.60 -15.72 36.95
N PRO A 247 5.43 -16.62 37.94
CA PRO A 247 4.53 -16.36 39.06
C PRO A 247 5.00 -15.11 39.81
N ALA A 248 4.06 -14.22 40.09
CA ALA A 248 4.28 -13.06 40.94
C ALA A 248 4.65 -13.50 42.37
N SER A 249 5.94 -13.67 42.63
CA SER A 249 6.53 -13.79 43.97
C SER A 249 7.99 -13.36 43.87
N ALA A 250 8.45 -12.26 44.47
CA ALA A 250 8.12 -11.76 45.79
C ALA A 250 8.00 -10.22 45.80
N GLY A 251 6.92 -9.73 46.40
CA GLY A 251 6.89 -8.35 46.91
C GLY A 251 7.90 -8.17 48.04
N PRO A 252 8.16 -6.91 48.48
CA PRO A 252 8.99 -6.68 49.65
C PRO A 252 8.39 -7.40 50.85
N ALA A 253 9.23 -8.13 51.60
CA ALA A 253 8.79 -8.82 52.80
C ALA A 253 8.28 -7.81 53.84
N SER A 254 6.97 -7.74 54.01
CA SER A 254 6.34 -7.13 55.20
C SER A 254 6.67 -7.99 56.42
N PRO A 255 7.02 -7.40 57.58
CA PRO A 255 7.31 -8.17 58.78
C PRO A 255 6.00 -8.66 59.40
N GLN A 256 5.74 -9.97 59.36
CA GLN A 256 4.74 -10.59 60.23
C GLN A 256 5.42 -11.32 61.40
N PRO A 257 4.93 -11.14 62.64
CA PRO A 257 5.51 -11.77 63.82
C PRO A 257 4.93 -13.18 64.03
N GLY A 258 5.83 -14.16 64.21
CA GLY A 258 5.52 -15.44 64.86
C GLY A 258 5.32 -16.64 63.93
N ALA A 259 6.38 -17.43 63.75
CA ALA A 259 6.34 -18.89 63.63
C ALA A 259 7.76 -19.45 63.88
N GLY A 260 7.84 -20.53 64.66
CA GLY A 260 9.06 -21.10 65.24
C GLY A 260 10.01 -21.84 64.27
N PRO A 261 11.10 -22.42 64.81
CA PRO A 261 12.33 -22.68 64.07
C PRO A 261 12.39 -24.09 63.45
N GLY A 262 12.87 -24.21 62.21
CA GLY A 262 13.23 -25.52 61.65
C GLY A 262 13.54 -25.54 60.15
N SER A 263 14.84 -25.55 59.82
CA SER A 263 15.48 -25.96 58.55
C SER A 263 15.15 -25.11 57.29
N SER A 264 16.09 -24.63 56.46
CA SER A 264 17.52 -24.87 56.31
C SER A 264 18.17 -23.56 55.82
N SER A 265 19.29 -23.21 56.42
CA SER A 265 20.08 -22.02 56.13
C SER A 265 20.78 -22.16 54.77
N GLY A 266 20.19 -21.56 53.74
CA GLY A 266 20.93 -21.14 52.55
C GLY A 266 21.91 -20.04 52.95
N ARG A 267 23.13 -20.44 53.26
CA ARG A 267 24.26 -19.58 53.63
C ARG A 267 24.47 -18.53 52.53
N ALA A 268 24.15 -17.26 52.82
CA ALA A 268 24.70 -16.15 52.05
C ALA A 268 26.24 -16.24 52.15
N PRO A 269 27.00 -16.25 51.03
CA PRO A 269 28.45 -16.25 51.12
C PRO A 269 28.90 -14.95 51.79
N GLY A 270 29.83 -15.07 52.73
CA GLY A 270 30.33 -13.96 53.52
C GLY A 270 30.99 -12.87 52.66
N GLY A 271 30.60 -11.64 52.92
CA GLY A 271 31.20 -10.39 52.45
C GLY A 271 30.58 -9.28 53.29
N ALA A 272 31.36 -8.27 53.67
CA ALA A 272 30.99 -7.21 54.61
C ALA A 272 29.55 -6.69 54.41
N ALA A 273 28.88 -6.33 55.51
CA ALA A 273 27.58 -5.66 55.45
C ALA A 273 27.66 -4.54 54.40
N ALA A 274 26.91 -4.71 53.30
CA ALA A 274 26.89 -3.77 52.19
C ALA A 274 26.54 -2.39 52.75
N ASP A 275 27.38 -1.38 52.48
CA ASP A 275 27.07 -0.01 52.85
C ASP A 275 25.72 0.34 52.20
N PRO A 276 24.68 0.66 52.98
CA PRO A 276 23.35 0.93 52.43
C PRO A 276 23.36 2.11 51.45
N SER A 277 24.38 2.97 51.48
CA SER A 277 24.55 4.10 50.56
C SER A 277 25.07 3.69 49.17
N CYS A 278 25.68 2.51 49.05
CA CYS A 278 26.36 2.07 47.83
C CYS A 278 26.11 0.59 47.49
N GLY A 279 25.26 -0.13 48.21
CA GLY A 279 24.90 -1.52 47.89
C GLY A 279 26.11 -2.43 47.67
N ARG A 280 26.18 -3.06 46.48
CA ARG A 280 27.21 -4.06 46.14
C ARG A 280 28.45 -3.48 45.44
N PHE A 281 28.62 -2.16 45.41
CA PHE A 281 29.83 -1.56 44.87
C PHE A 281 31.06 -1.80 45.76
N ALA A 282 32.24 -1.86 45.13
CA ALA A 282 33.51 -1.90 45.83
C ALA A 282 33.70 -0.64 46.68
N ALA A 283 34.41 -0.77 47.81
CA ALA A 283 34.50 0.28 48.81
C ALA A 283 35.16 1.57 48.29
N ASP A 284 36.17 1.44 47.43
CA ASP A 284 36.87 2.57 46.80
C ASP A 284 36.01 3.28 45.74
N VAL A 285 35.25 2.51 44.95
CA VAL A 285 34.25 3.02 44.00
C VAL A 285 33.14 3.79 44.73
N CYS A 286 32.59 3.18 45.79
CA CYS A 286 31.60 3.83 46.63
C CYS A 286 32.12 5.14 47.22
N ALA A 287 33.32 5.12 47.82
CA ALA A 287 33.92 6.30 48.41
C ALA A 287 34.15 7.42 47.37
N ALA A 288 34.58 7.07 46.16
CA ALA A 288 34.74 8.05 45.07
C ALA A 288 33.39 8.66 44.66
N TYR A 289 32.37 7.83 44.44
CA TYR A 289 31.03 8.30 44.10
C TYR A 289 30.46 9.23 45.17
N LEU A 290 30.50 8.84 46.46
CA LEU A 290 29.97 9.67 47.54
C LEU A 290 30.66 11.03 47.65
N ARG A 291 31.99 11.09 47.45
CA ARG A 291 32.73 12.37 47.40
C ARG A 291 32.28 13.24 46.22
N ILE A 292 32.16 12.65 45.02
CA ILE A 292 31.70 13.38 43.83
C ILE A 292 30.26 13.85 43.99
N ALA A 293 29.35 12.97 44.43
CA ALA A 293 27.94 13.27 44.59
C ALA A 293 27.68 14.36 45.64
N THR A 294 28.50 14.40 46.70
CA THR A 294 28.41 15.42 47.75
C THR A 294 28.91 16.78 47.29
N THR A 295 30.02 16.82 46.54
CA THR A 295 30.69 18.08 46.18
C THR A 295 30.30 18.60 44.79
N GLY A 296 29.71 17.74 43.94
CA GLY A 296 29.52 18.00 42.51
C GLY A 296 30.82 18.05 41.71
N ARG A 297 31.96 17.66 42.29
CA ARG A 297 33.30 17.73 41.69
C ARG A 297 34.09 16.44 41.94
N ALA A 298 34.96 16.10 41.00
CA ALA A 298 35.90 15.00 41.19
C ALA A 298 37.29 15.49 41.60
N ASP A 299 37.88 14.77 42.54
CA ASP A 299 39.31 14.87 42.85
C ASP A 299 40.14 14.01 41.89
N ALA A 300 41.46 14.22 41.88
CA ALA A 300 42.37 13.48 41.00
C ALA A 300 42.33 11.96 41.27
N ALA A 301 42.07 11.53 42.51
CA ALA A 301 42.00 10.12 42.87
C ALA A 301 40.75 9.44 42.29
N ALA A 302 39.60 10.12 42.31
CA ALA A 302 38.36 9.65 41.72
C ALA A 302 38.46 9.60 40.18
N VAL A 303 39.06 10.62 39.56
CA VAL A 303 39.33 10.60 38.11
C VAL A 303 40.27 9.44 37.75
N ALA A 304 41.34 9.22 38.52
CA ALA A 304 42.25 8.10 38.30
C ALA A 304 41.57 6.74 38.45
N LEU A 305 40.64 6.59 39.40
CA LEU A 305 39.83 5.37 39.55
C LEU A 305 38.99 5.11 38.30
N LEU A 306 38.21 6.10 37.85
CA LEU A 306 37.37 5.98 36.67
C LEU A 306 38.19 5.72 35.39
N ARG A 307 39.36 6.34 35.25
CA ARG A 307 40.28 6.10 34.12
C ARG A 307 40.89 4.70 34.10
N ARG A 308 41.15 4.09 35.26
CA ARG A 308 41.61 2.68 35.30
C ARG A 308 40.56 1.72 34.73
N SER A 309 39.29 2.06 34.90
CA SER A 309 38.11 1.37 34.38
C SER A 309 37.71 1.81 32.96
N SER A 310 38.62 2.43 32.21
CA SER A 310 38.31 3.06 30.92
C SER A 310 39.20 2.56 29.78
N PRO A 311 38.62 2.24 28.60
CA PRO A 311 39.38 1.84 27.42
C PRO A 311 40.42 2.85 26.93
N ALA A 312 40.23 4.16 27.18
CA ALA A 312 41.07 5.25 26.67
C ALA A 312 42.59 5.03 26.83
N GLY A 313 43.01 4.41 27.94
CA GLY A 313 44.44 4.16 28.21
C GLY A 313 45.00 2.89 27.59
N VAL A 314 44.20 2.11 26.85
CA VAL A 314 44.55 0.75 26.44
C VAL A 314 44.19 0.39 25.00
N LEU A 315 43.65 1.34 24.23
CA LEU A 315 43.14 1.10 22.87
C LEU A 315 44.21 0.58 21.90
N ASP A 316 45.47 0.99 22.08
CA ASP A 316 46.61 0.59 21.26
C ASP A 316 46.96 -0.92 21.38
N ARG A 317 46.52 -1.53 22.48
CA ARG A 317 46.70 -2.96 22.78
C ARG A 317 45.58 -3.84 22.21
N ILE A 318 44.50 -3.24 21.69
CA ILE A 318 43.40 -3.99 21.07
C ILE A 318 43.83 -4.41 19.66
N LYS A 319 44.01 -5.72 19.45
CA LYS A 319 44.32 -6.31 18.12
C LYS A 319 43.12 -6.97 17.45
N ALA A 320 42.07 -7.25 18.21
CA ALA A 320 40.81 -7.77 17.71
C ALA A 320 40.13 -6.73 16.78
N PRO A 321 39.80 -7.07 15.53
CA PRO A 321 38.93 -6.27 14.69
C PRO A 321 37.66 -5.85 15.43
N THR A 322 37.38 -4.55 15.41
CA THR A 322 36.35 -3.92 16.23
C THR A 322 35.22 -3.32 15.39
N LEU A 323 33.98 -3.74 15.65
CA LEU A 323 32.78 -3.03 15.19
C LEU A 323 32.20 -2.20 16.35
N LEU A 324 32.34 -0.88 16.28
CA LEU A 324 31.75 0.04 17.26
C LEU A 324 30.34 0.45 16.82
N VAL A 325 29.34 0.14 17.64
CA VAL A 325 27.95 0.59 17.41
C VAL A 325 27.58 1.62 18.46
N GLN A 326 27.16 2.83 18.08
CA GLN A 326 26.84 3.88 19.05
C GLN A 326 25.47 4.51 18.77
N GLY A 327 24.75 4.82 19.84
CA GLY A 327 23.44 5.45 19.79
C GLY A 327 23.53 6.95 19.63
N GLU A 328 22.73 7.51 18.72
CA GLU A 328 22.53 8.95 18.53
C GLU A 328 21.78 9.56 19.72
N ALA A 329 20.86 8.82 20.34
CA ALA A 329 20.14 9.17 21.56
C ALA A 329 20.76 8.52 22.80
N ASP A 330 22.03 8.86 23.04
CA ASP A 330 22.80 8.39 24.20
C ASP A 330 23.43 9.58 24.96
N THR A 331 22.73 10.03 26.00
CA THR A 331 23.18 11.11 26.88
C THR A 331 24.17 10.64 27.95
N LEU A 332 24.29 9.32 28.16
CA LEU A 332 25.27 8.74 29.08
C LEU A 332 26.65 8.68 28.41
N PHE A 333 26.71 8.00 27.26
CA PHE A 333 27.90 7.82 26.42
C PHE A 333 27.62 8.40 25.03
N PRO A 334 27.92 9.69 24.79
CA PRO A 334 27.64 10.32 23.51
C PRO A 334 28.48 9.74 22.37
N LEU A 335 28.13 10.04 21.11
CA LEU A 335 28.83 9.60 19.90
C LEU A 335 30.35 9.86 19.94
N THR A 336 30.80 10.87 20.67
CA THR A 336 32.22 11.21 20.86
C THR A 336 33.02 10.13 21.59
N GLU A 337 32.38 9.31 22.44
CA GLU A 337 33.04 8.18 23.12
C GLU A 337 33.40 7.09 22.10
N ALA A 338 32.46 6.73 21.22
CA ALA A 338 32.73 5.79 20.13
C ALA A 338 33.75 6.33 19.13
N ASP A 339 33.72 7.63 18.82
CA ASP A 339 34.73 8.29 17.98
C ASP A 339 36.14 8.19 18.59
N ALA A 340 36.28 8.43 19.90
CA ALA A 340 37.56 8.31 20.59
C ALA A 340 38.07 6.87 20.59
N ASN A 341 37.19 5.89 20.86
CA ASN A 341 37.52 4.47 20.73
C ASN A 341 37.98 4.12 19.30
N ALA A 342 37.22 4.55 18.30
CA ALA A 342 37.51 4.24 16.90
C ALA A 342 38.87 4.78 16.46
N ARG A 343 39.14 6.06 16.75
CA ARG A 343 40.42 6.70 16.40
C ARG A 343 41.60 6.07 17.14
N GLY A 344 41.46 5.76 18.43
CA GLY A 344 42.55 5.17 19.20
C GLY A 344 42.90 3.74 18.78
N ILE A 345 41.90 2.92 18.45
CA ILE A 345 42.13 1.55 17.96
C ILE A 345 42.69 1.58 16.54
N ALA A 346 42.11 2.39 15.64
CA ALA A 346 42.56 2.51 14.27
C ALA A 346 43.99 3.06 14.17
N ALA A 347 44.40 3.96 15.08
CA ALA A 347 45.76 4.49 15.15
C ALA A 347 46.82 3.40 15.40
N ALA A 348 46.44 2.26 15.99
CA ALA A 348 47.31 1.10 16.18
C ALA A 348 47.31 0.10 15.01
N GLY A 349 46.63 0.44 13.90
CA GLY A 349 46.53 -0.38 12.69
C GLY A 349 45.50 -1.50 12.76
N THR A 350 44.67 -1.54 13.80
CA THR A 350 43.61 -2.55 13.96
C THR A 350 42.40 -2.16 13.12
N PRO A 351 41.76 -3.07 12.36
CA PRO A 351 40.54 -2.79 11.61
C PRO A 351 39.41 -2.33 12.53
N VAL A 352 38.80 -1.18 12.19
CA VAL A 352 37.68 -0.61 12.92
C VAL A 352 36.58 -0.23 11.95
N ARG A 353 35.35 -0.63 12.27
CA ARG A 353 34.14 -0.13 11.62
C ARG A 353 33.27 0.58 12.64
N VAL A 354 32.64 1.68 12.23
CA VAL A 354 31.73 2.46 13.08
C VAL A 354 30.32 2.47 12.48
N ALA A 355 29.32 2.23 13.32
CA ALA A 355 27.92 2.34 12.97
C ALA A 355 27.18 3.18 14.02
N TRP A 356 26.58 4.29 13.60
CA TRP A 356 25.65 5.04 14.43
C TRP A 356 24.21 4.59 14.15
N PHE A 357 23.38 4.56 15.17
CA PHE A 357 21.96 4.23 15.04
C PHE A 357 21.13 5.19 15.89
N THR A 358 19.87 5.37 15.53
CA THR A 358 18.96 6.37 16.11
C THR A 358 18.59 6.15 17.59
N GLY A 359 18.92 4.99 18.16
CA GLY A 359 18.65 4.64 19.55
C GLY A 359 19.79 5.03 20.51
N GLY A 360 19.96 4.28 21.59
CA GLY A 360 20.93 4.55 22.65
C GLY A 360 20.35 4.27 24.05
N HIS A 361 21.03 4.72 25.10
CA HIS A 361 20.53 4.59 26.47
C HIS A 361 19.19 5.32 26.72
N ASP A 362 18.97 6.44 26.02
CA ASP A 362 17.75 7.22 26.12
C ASP A 362 16.73 6.81 25.06
N GLY A 363 17.18 6.45 23.85
CA GLY A 363 16.34 6.08 22.70
C GLY A 363 16.00 4.58 22.56
N GLY A 364 16.56 3.72 23.42
CA GLY A 364 16.40 2.27 23.32
C GLY A 364 16.99 1.68 22.03
N ALA A 365 16.38 0.61 21.50
CA ALA A 365 16.86 -0.04 20.28
C ALA A 365 16.63 0.77 18.99
N GLY A 366 15.90 1.88 19.05
CA GLY A 366 15.44 2.63 17.87
C GLY A 366 14.36 1.89 17.07
N PRO A 367 13.97 2.43 15.90
CA PRO A 367 13.08 1.77 14.93
C PRO A 367 13.56 0.36 14.54
N THR A 368 12.62 -0.55 14.26
CA THR A 368 12.93 -1.93 13.80
C THR A 368 13.85 -1.94 12.57
N SER A 369 13.62 -1.02 11.63
CA SER A 369 14.46 -0.87 10.43
C SER A 369 15.93 -0.59 10.75
N ASP A 370 16.21 0.04 11.90
CA ASP A 370 17.54 0.39 12.35
C ASP A 370 18.16 -0.68 13.24
N SER A 371 17.36 -1.26 14.15
CA SER A 371 17.82 -2.36 15.01
C SER A 371 18.14 -3.62 14.20
N ASP A 372 17.36 -3.95 13.17
CA ASP A 372 17.65 -5.04 12.24
C ASP A 372 18.96 -4.80 11.47
N ARG A 373 19.24 -3.56 11.10
CA ARG A 373 20.52 -3.18 10.47
C ARG A 373 21.68 -3.39 11.42
N VAL A 374 21.56 -2.98 12.68
CA VAL A 374 22.58 -3.22 13.72
C VAL A 374 22.81 -4.72 13.91
N LYS A 375 21.74 -5.52 14.04
CA LYS A 375 21.83 -6.99 14.13
C LYS A 375 22.53 -7.60 12.92
N PHE A 376 22.21 -7.12 11.72
CA PHE A 376 22.85 -7.55 10.48
C PHE A 376 24.36 -7.24 10.48
N LEU A 377 24.75 -6.03 10.88
CA LEU A 377 26.16 -5.64 10.96
C LEU A 377 26.94 -6.48 11.97
N THR A 378 26.37 -6.70 13.16
CA THR A 378 26.94 -7.57 14.19
C THR A 378 27.15 -8.98 13.66
N ALA A 379 26.13 -9.57 13.03
CA ALA A 379 26.24 -10.92 12.46
C ALA A 379 27.28 -10.99 11.35
N GLN A 380 27.29 -10.03 10.41
CA GLN A 380 28.28 -9.96 9.34
C GLN A 380 29.71 -9.89 9.89
N TRP A 381 29.93 -9.09 10.95
CA TRP A 381 31.24 -8.93 11.58
C TRP A 381 31.73 -10.24 12.21
N LEU A 382 30.87 -10.90 12.98
CA LEU A 382 31.17 -12.18 13.63
C LEU A 382 31.37 -13.29 12.61
N ASP A 383 30.53 -13.36 11.57
CA ASP A 383 30.62 -14.37 10.52
C ASP A 383 31.99 -14.31 9.84
N HIS A 384 32.46 -13.10 9.51
CA HIS A 384 33.77 -12.94 8.89
C HIS A 384 34.94 -13.22 9.84
N TYR A 385 35.03 -12.50 10.96
CA TYR A 385 36.23 -12.54 11.80
C TYR A 385 36.25 -13.74 12.76
N VAL A 386 35.10 -14.17 13.27
CA VAL A 386 35.02 -15.27 14.24
C VAL A 386 34.71 -16.59 13.56
N ARG A 387 33.73 -16.66 12.64
CA ARG A 387 33.44 -17.92 11.94
C ARG A 387 34.42 -18.19 10.78
N GLY A 388 34.93 -17.15 10.14
CA GLY A 388 35.79 -17.28 8.95
C GLY A 388 35.00 -17.43 7.66
N ASP A 389 33.71 -17.07 7.66
CA ASP A 389 32.78 -17.20 6.56
C ASP A 389 32.32 -15.83 6.04
N GLY A 390 31.94 -15.76 4.76
CA GLY A 390 31.38 -14.55 4.17
C GLY A 390 32.43 -13.49 3.80
N PRO A 391 31.99 -12.43 3.09
CA PRO A 391 32.88 -11.39 2.59
C PRO A 391 33.44 -10.54 3.74
N ALA A 392 34.66 -10.03 3.55
CA ALA A 392 35.25 -9.04 4.44
C ALA A 392 34.30 -7.85 4.60
N PRO A 393 33.91 -7.48 5.84
CA PRO A 393 33.12 -6.28 6.08
C PRO A 393 33.95 -5.08 5.62
N GLY A 394 33.39 -4.23 4.75
CA GLY A 394 34.09 -3.00 4.34
C GLY A 394 34.20 -1.99 5.48
N ASP A 395 35.15 -1.06 5.38
CA ASP A 395 35.43 0.01 6.37
C ASP A 395 34.38 1.13 6.38
N THR A 396 33.30 0.94 5.63
CA THR A 396 32.18 1.88 5.50
C THR A 396 31.61 2.27 6.85
N PHE A 397 31.57 3.58 7.09
CA PHE A 397 30.79 4.16 8.17
C PHE A 397 29.32 4.22 7.77
N THR A 398 28.45 3.90 8.73
CA THR A 398 27.00 3.98 8.54
C THR A 398 26.35 4.72 9.68
N PHE A 399 25.32 5.50 9.39
CA PHE A 399 24.50 6.18 10.39
C PHE A 399 23.04 6.15 9.93
N SER A 400 22.10 6.50 10.80
CA SER A 400 20.69 6.46 10.45
C SER A 400 20.02 7.79 10.72
N ARG A 401 18.90 8.05 10.04
CA ARG A 401 18.05 9.21 10.31
C ARG A 401 16.62 8.79 10.37
N ILE A 402 15.87 9.31 11.33
CA ILE A 402 14.42 9.14 11.38
C ILE A 402 13.83 9.80 10.12
N ALA A 403 13.22 9.00 9.27
CA ALA A 403 12.71 9.41 7.96
C ALA A 403 11.19 9.64 7.95
N GLY A 404 10.47 9.11 8.93
CA GLY A 404 9.03 9.29 9.05
C GLY A 404 8.35 8.21 9.88
N PHE A 405 7.04 8.07 9.69
CA PHE A 405 6.19 7.11 10.39
C PHE A 405 5.70 6.01 9.42
N ASP A 406 5.79 4.75 9.82
CA ASP A 406 5.18 3.62 9.11
C ASP A 406 3.76 3.36 9.63
N ALA A 407 2.79 3.42 8.74
CA ALA A 407 1.40 3.12 9.06
C ALA A 407 1.14 1.63 9.33
N LEU A 408 1.97 0.72 8.80
CA LEU A 408 1.82 -0.73 8.95
C LEU A 408 2.32 -1.21 10.31
N ASP A 409 3.52 -0.78 10.71
CA ASP A 409 4.17 -1.18 11.98
C ASP A 409 3.84 -0.23 13.14
N ARG A 410 3.04 0.83 12.90
CA ARG A 410 2.67 1.86 13.88
C ARG A 410 3.90 2.41 14.62
N GLY A 411 5.00 2.61 13.90
CA GLY A 411 6.30 2.99 14.46
C GLY A 411 7.04 3.97 13.57
N LEU A 412 8.09 4.58 14.12
CA LEU A 412 9.02 5.39 13.33
C LEU A 412 9.83 4.49 12.37
N VAL A 413 10.30 5.06 11.27
CA VAL A 413 11.22 4.39 10.33
C VAL A 413 12.50 5.20 10.25
N ALA A 414 13.64 4.51 10.31
CA ALA A 414 14.93 5.11 10.05
C ALA A 414 15.42 4.76 8.63
N THR A 415 15.98 5.74 7.93
CA THR A 415 16.75 5.51 6.71
C THR A 415 18.22 5.48 7.06
N GLY A 416 18.90 4.38 6.73
CA GLY A 416 20.34 4.27 6.86
C GLY A 416 21.09 5.01 5.75
N PHE A 417 22.25 5.55 6.08
CA PHE A 417 23.17 6.23 5.19
C PHE A 417 24.56 5.59 5.33
N ARG A 418 25.35 5.66 4.26
CA ARG A 418 26.72 5.14 4.25
C ARG A 418 27.71 6.11 3.62
N THR A 419 28.94 6.04 4.09
CA THR A 419 30.13 6.66 3.48
C THR A 419 31.18 5.58 3.27
N ASP A 420 32.19 5.88 2.44
CA ASP A 420 33.27 4.95 2.16
C ASP A 420 34.21 4.79 3.37
N ASP A 421 34.57 5.91 4.02
CA ASP A 421 35.41 5.94 5.23
C ASP A 421 34.67 6.55 6.43
N TYR A 422 35.17 6.29 7.65
CA TYR A 422 34.69 6.93 8.88
C TYR A 422 35.23 8.37 9.01
N PRO A 423 34.37 9.40 8.96
CA PRO A 423 34.84 10.80 8.98
C PRO A 423 35.12 11.33 10.39
N GLY A 424 34.86 10.53 11.43
CA GLY A 424 34.86 10.99 12.82
C GLY A 424 33.80 12.05 13.09
N VAL A 425 33.81 12.59 14.31
CA VAL A 425 32.87 13.65 14.72
C VAL A 425 33.19 15.03 14.11
N ALA A 426 34.33 15.18 13.44
CA ALA A 426 34.67 16.42 12.74
C ALA A 426 33.98 16.54 11.36
N GLY A 427 33.43 15.44 10.82
CA GLY A 427 32.85 15.39 9.49
C GLY A 427 33.90 15.43 8.36
N GLN A 428 33.43 15.38 7.12
CA GLN A 428 34.27 15.53 5.91
C GLN A 428 34.32 16.99 5.43
N GLY A 429 33.25 17.73 5.69
CA GLY A 429 33.10 19.14 5.38
C GLY A 429 32.63 19.93 6.60
N ARG A 430 32.57 21.25 6.43
CA ARG A 430 32.06 22.17 7.46
C ARG A 430 31.17 23.24 6.85
N ARG A 431 30.11 23.61 7.56
CA ARG A 431 29.25 24.75 7.26
C ARG A 431 29.36 25.77 8.39
N GLU A 432 29.72 26.99 8.04
CA GLU A 432 29.81 28.09 9.00
C GLU A 432 28.50 28.89 9.00
N ILE A 433 27.88 29.01 10.17
CA ILE A 433 26.62 29.73 10.39
C ILE A 433 26.88 30.90 11.32
N THR A 434 26.48 32.09 10.88
CA THR A 434 26.56 33.29 11.74
C THR A 434 25.39 33.31 12.71
N LEU A 435 25.69 33.40 14.00
CA LEU A 435 24.71 33.61 15.05
C LEU A 435 24.67 35.10 15.44
N THR A 436 23.48 35.57 15.81
CA THR A 436 23.26 36.96 16.25
C THR A 436 22.59 36.98 17.61
N GLY A 437 22.88 38.03 18.39
CA GLY A 437 22.31 38.26 19.71
C GLY A 437 23.28 39.03 20.60
N GLY A 438 22.75 39.94 21.43
CA GLY A 438 23.53 40.71 22.39
C GLY A 438 23.90 39.90 23.63
N ALA A 439 24.81 40.46 24.44
CA ALA A 439 25.10 39.95 25.77
C ALA A 439 23.83 39.93 26.64
N GLN A 440 23.63 38.84 27.39
CA GLN A 440 22.42 38.62 28.19
C GLN A 440 22.79 38.20 29.62
N PRO A 441 22.17 38.80 30.65
CA PRO A 441 22.26 38.31 32.02
C PRO A 441 21.43 37.02 32.16
N VAL A 442 21.99 36.02 32.85
CA VAL A 442 21.37 34.72 33.09
C VAL A 442 21.46 34.37 34.57
N ALA A 443 20.31 34.13 35.20
CA ALA A 443 20.23 33.81 36.61
C ALA A 443 20.53 32.33 36.86
N VAL A 444 21.35 32.04 37.86
CA VAL A 444 21.54 30.71 38.43
C VAL A 444 20.60 30.61 39.63
N PRO A 445 19.54 29.79 39.57
CA PRO A 445 18.70 29.58 40.73
C PRO A 445 19.43 28.74 41.80
N PRO A 446 19.08 28.86 43.09
CA PRO A 446 19.70 28.07 44.15
C PRO A 446 19.59 26.57 43.86
N ASN A 447 20.73 25.86 43.92
CA ASN A 447 20.82 24.43 43.59
C ASN A 447 20.29 24.06 42.19
N GLY A 448 20.19 25.02 41.27
CA GLY A 448 19.63 24.79 39.94
C GLY A 448 18.11 24.63 39.94
N ASN A 449 17.38 24.94 41.01
CA ASN A 449 15.93 24.69 41.12
C ASN A 449 15.09 25.97 41.02
N PRO A 450 14.14 26.08 40.08
CA PRO A 450 13.74 25.06 39.09
C PRO A 450 14.78 24.89 37.98
N ALA A 451 14.90 23.66 37.46
CA ALA A 451 15.85 23.26 36.40
C ALA A 451 15.13 22.97 35.08
N ALA A 452 15.78 23.28 33.95
CA ALA A 452 15.33 22.81 32.64
C ALA A 452 15.47 21.28 32.54
N ILE A 453 14.59 20.64 31.77
CA ILE A 453 14.63 19.20 31.48
C ILE A 453 15.00 19.04 30.01
N SER A 454 16.25 18.66 29.74
CA SER A 454 16.72 18.43 28.36
C SER A 454 16.57 16.97 27.93
N ALA A 455 16.73 16.04 28.88
CA ALA A 455 16.57 14.61 28.64
C ALA A 455 16.01 13.93 29.90
N VAL A 456 15.31 12.82 29.68
CA VAL A 456 14.85 11.93 30.75
C VAL A 456 15.52 10.56 30.51
N PRO A 457 16.42 10.11 31.40
CA PRO A 457 17.05 8.81 31.27
C PRO A 457 16.01 7.70 31.09
N PHE A 458 16.27 6.79 30.15
CA PHE A 458 15.41 5.62 29.86
C PHE A 458 14.01 5.93 29.35
N ALA A 459 13.78 7.12 28.79
CA ALA A 459 12.49 7.45 28.18
C ALA A 459 12.12 6.51 27.00
N GLY A 460 13.08 5.79 26.42
CA GLY A 460 12.86 4.82 25.34
C GLY A 460 12.26 5.51 24.12
N ALA A 461 11.23 4.92 23.51
CA ALA A 461 10.51 5.51 22.38
C ALA A 461 9.77 6.83 22.72
N LEU A 462 9.56 7.15 24.01
CA LEU A 462 9.05 8.47 24.40
C LEU A 462 10.15 9.55 24.28
N GLY A 463 11.43 9.18 24.28
CA GLY A 463 12.56 10.11 24.09
C GLY A 463 12.47 10.88 22.77
N SER A 464 12.06 10.22 21.68
CA SER A 464 11.81 10.89 20.39
C SER A 464 10.55 11.77 20.37
N LEU A 465 9.63 11.59 21.32
CA LEU A 465 8.48 12.50 21.51
C LEU A 465 8.84 13.72 22.38
N LEU A 466 9.97 13.65 23.11
CA LEU A 466 10.50 14.76 23.92
C LEU A 466 11.35 15.74 23.12
N ASP A 467 11.63 15.47 21.84
CA ASP A 467 12.23 16.41 20.87
C ASP A 467 11.41 17.72 20.74
N GLY A 468 10.23 17.84 21.36
CA GLY A 468 9.46 19.09 21.53
C GLY A 468 9.10 19.47 22.98
N VAL A 469 9.62 18.77 23.99
CA VAL A 469 9.34 18.99 25.42
C VAL A 469 10.51 19.66 26.16
N ALA A 470 11.70 19.67 25.56
CA ALA A 470 12.86 20.38 26.10
C ALA A 470 12.59 21.90 26.11
N GLY A 471 12.30 22.45 27.29
CA GLY A 471 12.01 23.87 27.50
C GLY A 471 12.97 24.49 28.51
N ASP A 472 13.70 25.52 28.08
CA ASP A 472 14.55 26.31 28.97
C ASP A 472 13.72 27.31 29.78
N ILE A 473 14.11 27.52 31.03
CA ILE A 473 13.36 28.38 31.95
C ILE A 473 13.67 29.86 31.65
N PRO A 474 12.65 30.72 31.48
CA PRO A 474 12.85 32.15 31.26
C PRO A 474 13.72 32.79 32.35
N GLY A 475 14.68 33.63 31.93
CA GLY A 475 15.62 34.30 32.83
C GLY A 475 16.81 33.46 33.29
N GLN A 476 16.85 32.16 32.97
CA GLN A 476 17.95 31.24 33.31
C GLN A 476 18.82 30.84 32.09
N HIS A 477 18.63 31.49 30.96
CA HIS A 477 19.39 31.18 29.74
C HIS A 477 19.57 32.40 28.84
N ALA A 478 20.65 32.38 28.06
CA ALA A 478 20.90 33.32 26.97
C ALA A 478 20.60 32.62 25.65
N ARG A 479 20.02 33.34 24.69
CA ARG A 479 19.68 32.82 23.37
C ARG A 479 20.38 33.58 22.25
N PHE A 480 20.85 32.86 21.25
CA PHE A 480 21.46 33.42 20.04
C PHE A 480 20.96 32.65 18.82
N GLU A 481 20.61 33.36 17.74
CA GLU A 481 19.93 32.75 16.60
C GLU A 481 20.60 33.11 15.27
N SER A 482 20.54 32.18 14.32
CA SER A 482 20.89 32.43 12.93
C SER A 482 19.75 33.12 12.16
N ALA A 483 20.10 33.68 11.00
CA ALA A 483 19.11 33.89 9.94
C ALA A 483 18.50 32.53 9.52
N PRO A 484 17.32 32.52 8.88
CA PRO A 484 16.81 31.30 8.24
C PRO A 484 17.85 30.75 7.27
N LEU A 485 18.05 29.43 7.26
CA LEU A 485 18.99 28.81 6.34
C LEU A 485 18.46 28.86 4.90
N ASP A 486 19.29 29.26 3.95
CA ASP A 486 18.90 29.30 2.53
C ASP A 486 18.81 27.89 1.92
N ASP A 487 19.69 26.99 2.37
CA ASP A 487 19.79 25.60 1.92
C ASP A 487 19.74 24.65 3.11
N PRO A 488 19.23 23.42 2.94
CA PRO A 488 19.25 22.43 4.00
C PRO A 488 20.69 21.99 4.32
N VAL A 489 20.96 21.69 5.59
CA VAL A 489 22.28 21.26 6.07
C VAL A 489 22.15 19.92 6.78
N ASP A 490 22.89 18.93 6.29
CA ASP A 490 23.05 17.64 6.96
C ASP A 490 24.20 17.72 7.96
N VAL A 491 23.86 17.87 9.24
CA VAL A 491 24.82 17.90 10.35
C VAL A 491 25.08 16.47 10.80
N VAL A 492 26.32 16.02 10.67
CA VAL A 492 26.77 14.69 11.08
C VAL A 492 28.12 14.86 11.77
N GLY A 493 28.10 14.90 13.10
CA GLY A 493 29.29 15.15 13.93
C GLY A 493 29.03 16.17 15.04
N ALA A 494 30.10 16.62 15.72
CA ALA A 494 30.10 17.56 16.83
C ALA A 494 30.23 19.02 16.36
N PRO A 495 29.17 19.85 16.47
CA PRO A 495 29.27 21.28 16.19
C PRO A 495 30.20 21.99 17.17
N THR A 496 30.78 23.12 16.77
CA THR A 496 31.61 23.95 17.66
C THR A 496 31.17 25.40 17.61
N VAL A 497 31.23 26.08 18.75
CA VAL A 497 30.86 27.49 18.90
C VAL A 497 31.75 28.17 19.92
N ARG A 498 31.93 29.48 19.81
CA ARG A 498 32.65 30.29 20.81
C ARG A 498 31.69 31.12 21.62
N ILE A 499 31.83 31.09 22.93
CA ILE A 499 31.05 31.91 23.88
C ILE A 499 31.98 32.72 24.77
N ARG A 500 31.47 33.82 25.32
CA ARG A 500 32.10 34.60 26.38
C ARG A 500 31.19 34.61 27.59
N ALA A 501 31.77 34.55 28.78
CA ALA A 501 31.03 34.62 30.02
C ALA A 501 31.74 35.54 31.02
N ALA A 502 30.96 36.26 31.81
CA ALA A 502 31.43 37.01 32.97
C ALA A 502 30.67 36.52 34.21
N SER A 503 31.37 36.38 35.32
CA SER A 503 30.80 35.89 36.57
C SER A 503 31.31 36.69 37.78
N PRO A 504 30.41 37.15 38.69
CA PRO A 504 30.81 37.80 39.93
C PRO A 504 31.68 36.91 40.84
N THR A 505 31.51 35.60 40.77
CA THR A 505 32.20 34.60 41.60
C THR A 505 33.51 34.10 40.96
N GLY A 506 33.77 34.47 39.70
CA GLY A 506 34.90 33.94 38.93
C GLY A 506 34.70 32.53 38.37
N GLU A 507 33.55 31.89 38.63
CA GLU A 507 33.17 30.59 38.04
C GLU A 507 31.75 30.65 37.46
N ALA A 508 31.50 29.90 36.38
CA ALA A 508 30.16 29.64 35.86
C ALA A 508 30.02 28.18 35.41
N VAL A 509 28.91 27.54 35.81
CA VAL A 509 28.46 26.25 35.25
C VAL A 509 27.39 26.55 34.23
N LEU A 510 27.61 26.14 32.99
CA LEU A 510 26.78 26.46 31.83
C LEU A 510 26.42 25.20 31.06
N PHE A 511 25.24 25.19 30.46
CA PHE A 511 24.71 24.12 29.63
C PHE A 511 24.43 24.66 28.24
N VAL A 512 25.27 24.30 27.28
CA VAL A 512 25.18 24.80 25.91
C VAL A 512 24.39 23.81 25.07
N LYS A 513 23.36 24.30 24.38
CA LYS A 513 22.40 23.51 23.61
C LYS A 513 22.22 24.11 22.22
N LEU A 514 22.03 23.27 21.22
CA LEU A 514 21.78 23.70 19.85
C LEU A 514 20.42 23.17 19.38
N TYR A 515 19.48 24.08 19.16
CA TYR A 515 18.14 23.79 18.71
C TYR A 515 18.00 24.03 17.20
N ASP A 516 17.24 23.14 16.57
CA ASP A 516 16.65 23.32 15.24
C ASP A 516 15.26 23.95 15.42
N VAL A 517 15.02 25.11 14.82
CA VAL A 517 13.77 25.88 14.97
C VAL A 517 13.09 26.03 13.63
N ASP A 518 11.86 25.51 13.53
CA ASP A 518 11.07 25.58 12.30
C ASP A 518 10.52 27.01 12.04
N PRO A 519 10.00 27.29 10.82
CA PRO A 519 9.42 28.59 10.49
C PRO A 519 8.20 28.97 11.33
N GLN A 520 7.55 28.01 11.99
CA GLN A 520 6.41 28.20 12.89
C GLN A 520 6.85 28.51 14.33
N GLY A 521 8.15 28.40 14.62
CA GLY A 521 8.75 28.66 15.92
C GLY A 521 8.83 27.44 16.84
N ALA A 522 8.46 26.24 16.39
CA ALA A 522 8.67 25.02 17.16
C ALA A 522 10.18 24.71 17.20
N SER A 523 10.69 24.43 18.39
CA SER A 523 12.11 24.17 18.63
C SER A 523 12.35 22.73 19.02
N THR A 524 13.33 22.11 18.38
CA THR A 524 13.76 20.75 18.66
C THR A 524 15.20 20.71 19.11
N LEU A 525 15.45 20.07 20.26
CA LEU A 525 16.79 19.76 20.75
C LEU A 525 17.14 18.33 20.34
N PRO A 526 18.06 18.11 19.38
CA PRO A 526 18.35 16.78 18.88
C PRO A 526 18.72 15.81 20.02
N SER A 527 17.87 14.80 20.23
CA SER A 527 18.08 13.72 21.19
C SER A 527 18.29 14.18 22.65
N GLY A 528 17.86 15.40 23.00
CA GLY A 528 18.03 15.95 24.34
C GLY A 528 19.48 16.21 24.76
N LEU A 529 20.42 16.22 23.81
CA LEU A 529 21.86 16.29 24.10
C LEU A 529 22.29 17.70 24.54
N VAL A 530 23.15 17.76 25.56
CA VAL A 530 23.62 19.00 26.19
C VAL A 530 25.15 18.99 26.30
N ALA A 531 25.80 20.12 26.04
CA ALA A 531 27.22 20.35 26.33
C ALA A 531 27.39 21.07 27.68
N PRO A 532 27.66 20.35 28.77
CA PRO A 532 27.99 20.97 30.05
C PRO A 532 29.41 21.55 30.02
N VAL A 533 29.56 22.73 30.62
CA VAL A 533 30.81 23.47 30.67
C VAL A 533 30.97 24.07 32.06
N ARG A 534 32.17 23.98 32.62
CA ARG A 534 32.54 24.76 33.81
C ARG A 534 33.68 25.70 33.46
N LEU A 535 33.40 26.99 33.54
CA LEU A 535 34.37 28.04 33.29
C LEU A 535 34.87 28.59 34.62
N THR A 536 36.16 28.47 34.89
CA THR A 536 36.85 29.10 36.03
C THR A 536 37.71 30.27 35.57
N GLY A 537 38.08 31.17 36.50
CA GLY A 537 38.90 32.34 36.21
C GLY A 537 38.17 33.43 35.41
N LEU A 538 36.85 33.47 35.48
CA LEU A 538 36.05 34.44 34.74
C LEU A 538 36.19 35.85 35.31
N PRO A 539 36.24 36.89 34.46
CA PRO A 539 36.20 38.28 34.91
C PRO A 539 34.79 38.66 35.38
N ARG A 540 34.70 39.79 36.08
CA ARG A 540 33.42 40.37 36.53
C ARG A 540 32.63 41.05 35.40
N THR A 541 33.28 41.44 34.31
CA THR A 541 32.68 42.12 33.16
C THR A 541 33.06 41.43 31.86
N LEU A 542 32.20 41.55 30.83
CA LEU A 542 32.42 40.91 29.55
C LEU A 542 33.58 41.51 28.73
N ASP A 543 33.93 42.77 28.94
CA ASP A 543 35.01 43.43 28.18
C ASP A 543 36.37 42.77 28.41
N ALA A 544 36.57 42.17 29.59
CA ALA A 544 37.77 41.40 29.93
C ALA A 544 37.62 39.89 29.64
N ALA A 545 36.48 39.43 29.15
CA ALA A 545 36.19 38.01 28.95
C ALA A 545 36.71 37.51 27.60
N ALA A 546 37.67 36.58 27.65
CA ALA A 546 38.15 35.89 26.46
C ALA A 546 37.11 34.89 25.94
N PRO A 547 36.98 34.72 24.60
CA PRO A 547 36.12 33.70 24.03
C PRO A 547 36.65 32.29 24.32
N VAL A 548 35.76 31.39 24.69
CA VAL A 548 36.04 29.97 24.94
C VAL A 548 35.32 29.13 23.89
N SER A 549 36.05 28.19 23.28
CA SER A 549 35.48 27.24 22.33
C SER A 549 34.75 26.13 23.07
N VAL A 550 33.51 25.86 22.69
CA VAL A 550 32.67 24.79 23.20
C VAL A 550 32.40 23.82 22.06
N THR A 551 32.70 22.55 22.30
CA THR A 551 32.34 21.43 21.43
C THR A 551 30.99 20.91 21.87
N LEU A 552 29.97 21.06 21.03
CA LEU A 552 28.63 20.55 21.28
C LEU A 552 28.61 19.02 21.08
N PRO A 553 27.62 18.31 21.67
CA PRO A 553 27.46 16.89 21.44
C PRO A 553 27.36 16.59 19.94
N ALA A 554 27.94 15.48 19.52
CA ALA A 554 27.80 15.03 18.15
C ALA A 554 26.35 14.61 17.88
N ILE A 555 25.80 15.11 16.77
CA ILE A 555 24.42 14.88 16.36
C ILE A 555 24.37 14.38 14.92
N VAL A 556 23.29 13.68 14.59
CA VAL A 556 22.89 13.36 13.22
C VAL A 556 21.55 14.03 12.97
N ARG A 557 21.55 15.16 12.26
CA ARG A 557 20.34 15.95 12.02
C ARG A 557 20.39 16.64 10.67
N ARG A 558 19.28 16.55 9.94
CA ARG A 558 19.03 17.45 8.80
C ARG A 558 18.28 18.68 9.28
N VAL A 559 18.86 19.84 9.06
CA VAL A 559 18.21 21.14 9.30
C VAL A 559 17.70 21.62 7.95
N GLU A 560 16.39 21.79 7.81
CA GLU A 560 15.78 22.12 6.52
C GLU A 560 15.97 23.60 6.14
N ALA A 561 15.88 23.91 4.85
CA ALA A 561 15.86 25.30 4.39
C ALA A 561 14.67 26.06 5.03
N GLY A 562 14.90 27.31 5.41
CA GLY A 562 13.95 28.15 6.13
C GLY A 562 13.96 27.98 7.66
N HIS A 563 14.57 26.90 8.19
CA HIS A 563 14.77 26.74 9.63
C HIS A 563 15.85 27.68 10.16
N ARG A 564 15.86 27.91 11.48
CA ARG A 564 16.89 28.66 12.19
C ARG A 564 17.62 27.75 13.16
N LEU A 565 18.90 28.03 13.36
CA LEU A 565 19.67 27.44 14.44
C LEU A 565 19.65 28.38 15.64
N ARG A 566 19.23 27.86 16.79
CA ARG A 566 19.22 28.59 18.07
C ARG A 566 20.22 27.95 19.02
N LEU A 567 21.24 28.71 19.38
CA LEU A 567 22.13 28.38 20.48
C LEU A 567 21.53 28.89 21.79
N VAL A 568 21.38 27.99 22.76
CA VAL A 568 20.99 28.33 24.13
C VAL A 568 22.14 28.06 25.07
N VAL A 569 22.45 29.02 25.94
CA VAL A 569 23.40 28.85 27.05
C VAL A 569 22.63 29.01 28.35
N ALA A 570 22.27 27.89 28.97
CA ALA A 570 21.50 27.84 30.21
C ALA A 570 22.39 27.68 31.45
N THR A 571 21.86 28.00 32.62
CA THR A 571 22.54 27.88 33.92
C THR A 571 22.05 26.70 34.77
N SER A 572 20.95 26.07 34.36
CA SER A 572 20.35 24.94 35.06
C SER A 572 19.96 23.82 34.09
N ASP A 573 20.17 22.58 34.52
CA ASP A 573 19.70 21.38 33.85
C ASP A 573 19.54 20.27 34.89
N GLN A 574 18.41 19.57 34.85
CA GLN A 574 18.07 18.55 35.86
C GLN A 574 19.07 17.39 35.88
N ALA A 575 19.71 17.06 34.75
CA ALA A 575 20.63 15.93 34.64
C ALA A 575 21.97 16.18 35.35
N TYR A 576 22.29 17.43 35.69
CA TYR A 576 23.62 17.86 36.14
C TYR A 576 23.62 18.55 37.50
N ALA A 577 24.76 18.50 38.18
CA ALA A 577 25.00 19.25 39.40
C ALA A 577 25.26 20.72 39.08
N THR A 578 24.57 21.59 39.82
CA THR A 578 24.64 23.05 39.69
C THR A 578 25.04 23.67 41.04
N PRO A 579 25.70 24.84 41.05
CA PRO A 579 26.06 25.51 42.30
C PRO A 579 24.86 25.76 43.23
N ALA A 580 25.10 25.71 44.54
CA ALA A 580 24.08 25.94 45.55
C ALA A 580 23.72 27.44 45.68
N GLU A 581 24.72 28.31 45.54
CA GLU A 581 24.56 29.75 45.70
C GLU A 581 23.93 30.39 44.46
N PRO A 582 22.89 31.22 44.62
CA PRO A 582 22.32 31.96 43.51
C PRO A 582 23.30 33.03 43.02
N THR A 583 23.40 33.19 41.71
CA THR A 583 24.24 34.21 41.08
C THR A 583 23.66 34.63 39.74
N VAL A 584 24.18 35.70 39.14
CA VAL A 584 23.82 36.13 37.79
C VAL A 584 25.10 36.22 36.97
N HIS A 585 25.18 35.41 35.91
CA HIS A 585 26.26 35.49 34.94
C HIS A 585 25.82 36.38 33.77
N THR A 586 26.78 36.91 33.02
CA THR A 586 26.49 37.53 31.72
C THR A 586 27.14 36.68 30.62
N VAL A 587 26.35 36.27 29.64
CA VAL A 587 26.82 35.42 28.52
C VAL A 587 26.67 36.16 27.20
N ALA A 588 27.64 36.02 26.32
CA ALA A 588 27.64 36.55 24.96
C ALA A 588 28.24 35.54 23.98
N LEU A 589 28.02 35.77 22.68
CA LEU A 589 28.81 35.10 21.64
C LEU A 589 30.27 35.56 21.70
N GLY A 590 31.17 34.62 21.44
CA GLY A 590 32.56 34.91 21.11
C GLY A 590 32.72 35.28 19.63
N ASP A 591 33.94 35.64 19.25
CA ASP A 591 34.24 35.97 17.86
C ASP A 591 34.34 34.68 17.02
N GLY A 592 33.48 34.55 16.01
CA GLY A 592 33.47 33.45 15.05
C GLY A 592 32.08 32.84 14.81
N PRO A 593 31.94 32.00 13.77
CA PRO A 593 30.69 31.34 13.45
C PRO A 593 30.42 30.11 14.34
N LEU A 594 29.16 29.66 14.35
CA LEU A 594 28.82 28.28 14.69
C LEU A 594 29.29 27.38 13.53
N VAL A 595 30.11 26.38 13.81
CA VAL A 595 30.63 25.46 12.81
C VAL A 595 29.88 24.14 12.92
N LEU A 596 29.25 23.72 11.82
CA LEU A 596 28.54 22.45 11.71
C LEU A 596 29.34 21.47 10.86
N PRO A 597 29.67 20.28 11.36
CA PRO A 597 30.30 19.23 10.56
C PRO A 597 29.29 18.61 9.59
N THR A 598 29.69 18.43 8.34
CA THR A 598 28.85 17.85 7.30
C THR A 598 29.52 16.62 6.70
N VAL A 599 28.69 15.69 6.22
CA VAL A 599 29.14 14.43 5.61
C VAL A 599 28.34 14.21 4.32
N ASP A 600 29.03 13.86 3.24
CA ASP A 600 28.38 13.46 1.99
C ASP A 600 28.13 11.95 2.03
N ALA A 601 26.88 11.56 2.25
CA ALA A 601 26.50 10.17 2.48
C ALA A 601 25.41 9.71 1.53
N ALA A 602 25.59 8.52 0.96
CA ALA A 602 24.59 7.89 0.11
C ALA A 602 23.55 7.14 0.96
N PRO A 603 22.24 7.26 0.65
CA PRO A 603 21.23 6.46 1.33
C PRO A 603 21.45 4.96 1.04
N ILE A 604 21.33 4.14 2.08
CA ILE A 604 21.36 2.68 1.95
C ILE A 604 20.02 2.25 1.34
N PRO A 605 20.00 1.58 0.17
CA PRO A 605 18.76 1.19 -0.47
C PRO A 605 17.99 0.21 0.41
N THR A 606 16.76 0.59 0.79
CA THR A 606 15.87 -0.28 1.54
C THR A 606 15.15 -1.26 0.61
N THR A 607 14.65 -2.37 1.16
CA THR A 607 13.79 -3.32 0.43
C THR A 607 12.57 -2.64 -0.20
N ALA A 608 12.06 -1.57 0.42
CA ALA A 608 11.00 -0.73 -0.14
C ALA A 608 11.42 0.01 -1.44
N ALA A 609 12.70 0.37 -1.60
CA ALA A 609 13.21 0.90 -2.87
C ALA A 609 13.21 -0.16 -3.97
N VAL A 610 13.59 -1.41 -3.64
CA VAL A 610 13.51 -2.55 -4.56
C VAL A 610 12.06 -2.83 -4.95
N TRP A 611 11.14 -2.83 -3.99
CA TRP A 611 9.71 -3.00 -4.25
C TRP A 611 9.10 -1.91 -5.13
N ARG A 612 9.58 -0.66 -5.04
CA ARG A 612 9.17 0.41 -5.96
C ARG A 612 9.60 0.12 -7.40
N TRP A 613 10.80 -0.41 -7.62
CA TRP A 613 11.25 -0.87 -8.93
C TRP A 613 10.47 -2.09 -9.43
N VAL A 614 10.13 -3.02 -8.53
CA VAL A 614 9.25 -4.16 -8.86
C VAL A 614 7.85 -3.69 -9.23
N LEU A 615 7.26 -2.75 -8.47
CA LEU A 615 5.96 -2.14 -8.77
C LEU A 615 5.99 -1.34 -10.06
N ALA A 616 7.04 -0.57 -10.32
CA ALA A 616 7.24 0.14 -11.57
C ALA A 616 7.38 -0.85 -12.75
N GLY A 617 8.10 -1.95 -12.55
CA GLY A 617 8.20 -3.06 -13.51
C GLY A 617 6.85 -3.74 -13.75
N LEU A 618 6.06 -3.94 -12.69
CA LEU A 618 4.71 -4.52 -12.78
C LEU A 618 3.73 -3.56 -13.47
N LEU A 619 3.77 -2.27 -13.15
CA LEU A 619 3.01 -1.22 -13.83
C LEU A 619 3.41 -1.12 -15.31
N ALA A 620 4.71 -1.15 -15.62
CA ALA A 620 5.19 -1.20 -16.99
C ALA A 620 4.70 -2.45 -17.71
N ALA A 621 4.74 -3.63 -17.07
CA ALA A 621 4.20 -4.87 -17.63
C ALA A 621 2.68 -4.80 -17.84
N ILE A 622 1.94 -4.18 -16.93
CA ILE A 622 0.49 -3.93 -17.07
C ILE A 622 0.23 -2.98 -18.23
N VAL A 623 0.98 -1.88 -18.35
CA VAL A 623 0.85 -0.91 -19.46
C VAL A 623 1.20 -1.58 -20.79
N VAL A 624 2.27 -2.36 -20.87
CA VAL A 624 2.62 -3.16 -22.05
C VAL A 624 1.53 -4.17 -22.38
N GLY A 625 1.00 -4.88 -21.37
CA GLY A 625 -0.14 -5.79 -21.52
C GLY A 625 -1.39 -5.08 -22.05
N LEU A 626 -1.70 -3.89 -21.54
CA LEU A 626 -2.81 -3.04 -22.00
C LEU A 626 -2.60 -2.54 -23.41
N VAL A 627 -1.38 -2.12 -23.77
CA VAL A 627 -1.00 -1.71 -25.14
C VAL A 627 -1.11 -2.89 -26.09
N VAL A 628 -0.67 -4.09 -25.71
CA VAL A 628 -0.84 -5.32 -26.49
C VAL A 628 -2.31 -5.67 -26.65
N VAL A 629 -3.11 -5.61 -25.58
CA VAL A 629 -4.56 -5.84 -25.64
C VAL A 629 -5.24 -4.81 -26.55
N VAL A 630 -4.88 -3.53 -26.46
CA VAL A 630 -5.40 -2.44 -27.32
C VAL A 630 -4.96 -2.63 -28.78
N LEU A 631 -3.72 -3.03 -29.04
CA LEU A 631 -3.22 -3.32 -30.39
C LEU A 631 -3.86 -4.57 -30.99
N VAL A 632 -4.08 -5.63 -30.20
CA VAL A 632 -4.77 -6.87 -30.59
C VAL A 632 -6.26 -6.62 -30.82
N THR A 633 -6.93 -5.86 -29.96
CA THR A 633 -8.34 -5.48 -30.13
C THR A 633 -8.54 -4.49 -31.29
N ARG A 634 -7.64 -3.51 -31.50
CA ARG A 634 -7.64 -2.65 -32.71
C ARG A 634 -7.35 -3.43 -34.00
N ARG A 635 -6.43 -4.42 -33.97
CA ARG A 635 -6.20 -5.32 -35.13
C ARG A 635 -7.37 -6.27 -35.38
N ARG A 636 -8.09 -6.73 -34.35
CA ARG A 636 -9.31 -7.54 -34.49
C ARG A 636 -10.50 -6.71 -34.98
N HIS A 637 -10.68 -5.46 -34.52
CA HIS A 637 -11.74 -4.57 -35.01
C HIS A 637 -11.48 -4.04 -36.43
N ARG A 638 -10.23 -3.78 -36.83
CA ARG A 638 -9.87 -3.47 -38.23
C ARG A 638 -9.98 -4.67 -39.18
N ARG A 639 -10.24 -5.88 -38.66
CA ARG A 639 -10.52 -7.09 -39.43
C ARG A 639 -11.99 -7.50 -39.35
N GLN A 640 -12.90 -6.59 -39.00
CA GLN A 640 -14.31 -6.77 -39.36
C GLN A 640 -14.44 -6.56 -40.86
N ASP A 641 -14.84 -7.63 -41.54
CA ASP A 641 -14.94 -7.79 -42.97
C ASP A 641 -15.64 -6.61 -43.64
N SER A 642 -14.88 -5.77 -44.34
CA SER A 642 -15.40 -4.76 -45.27
C SER A 642 -15.45 -5.33 -46.70
N SER A 643 -15.61 -6.64 -46.85
CA SER A 643 -15.89 -7.26 -48.13
C SER A 643 -17.30 -6.87 -48.55
N VAL A 644 -17.41 -6.00 -49.54
CA VAL A 644 -18.66 -5.85 -50.28
C VAL A 644 -18.86 -7.15 -51.05
N HIS A 645 -19.90 -7.91 -50.75
CA HIS A 645 -20.30 -9.02 -51.61
C HIS A 645 -20.77 -8.44 -52.95
N PRO A 646 -20.05 -8.69 -54.07
CA PRO A 646 -20.31 -8.01 -55.33
C PRO A 646 -21.71 -8.31 -55.89
N GLU A 647 -22.27 -9.48 -55.56
CA GLU A 647 -23.62 -9.88 -55.94
C GLU A 647 -24.71 -8.98 -55.33
N TYR A 648 -24.51 -8.47 -54.11
CA TYR A 648 -25.53 -7.69 -53.38
C TYR A 648 -25.20 -6.21 -53.28
N ALA A 649 -24.13 -5.73 -53.94
CA ALA A 649 -23.68 -4.34 -53.85
C ALA A 649 -24.75 -3.33 -54.30
N GLY A 650 -25.56 -3.70 -55.30
CA GLY A 650 -26.68 -2.89 -55.81
C GLY A 650 -28.03 -3.17 -55.16
N VAL A 651 -28.09 -4.05 -54.15
CA VAL A 651 -29.34 -4.45 -53.49
C VAL A 651 -29.41 -3.79 -52.10
N PRO A 652 -30.37 -2.89 -51.85
CA PRO A 652 -30.58 -2.26 -50.54
C PRO A 652 -30.66 -3.25 -49.38
N LEU A 653 -31.34 -4.38 -49.57
CA LEU A 653 -31.40 -5.45 -48.58
C LEU A 653 -31.44 -6.82 -49.24
N ALA A 654 -30.54 -7.71 -48.85
CA ALA A 654 -30.59 -9.13 -49.14
C ALA A 654 -30.51 -9.95 -47.85
N VAL A 655 -31.52 -10.76 -47.56
CA VAL A 655 -31.57 -11.67 -46.42
C VAL A 655 -31.34 -13.08 -46.93
N ARG A 656 -30.39 -13.81 -46.35
CA ARG A 656 -29.98 -15.15 -46.79
C ARG A 656 -29.95 -16.17 -45.66
N ASN A 657 -30.68 -17.28 -45.81
CA ASN A 657 -30.74 -18.41 -44.87
C ASN A 657 -30.97 -18.00 -43.41
N LEU A 658 -31.77 -16.96 -43.16
CA LEU A 658 -31.87 -16.35 -41.83
C LEU A 658 -32.57 -17.30 -40.84
N ARG A 659 -31.91 -17.59 -39.71
CA ARG A 659 -32.44 -18.40 -38.61
C ARG A 659 -32.26 -17.70 -37.27
N LYS A 660 -33.32 -17.64 -36.45
CA LYS A 660 -33.28 -17.11 -35.08
C LYS A 660 -33.96 -18.05 -34.09
N GLU A 661 -33.15 -18.52 -33.14
CA GLU A 661 -33.55 -19.33 -31.99
C GLU A 661 -33.28 -18.54 -30.69
N TYR A 662 -34.26 -18.52 -29.79
CA TYR A 662 -34.15 -17.91 -28.46
C TYR A 662 -33.64 -18.93 -27.43
N ALA A 663 -33.17 -18.45 -26.28
CA ALA A 663 -32.48 -19.29 -25.28
C ALA A 663 -33.38 -20.37 -24.63
N ASP A 664 -34.70 -20.25 -24.78
CA ASP A 664 -35.70 -21.23 -24.37
C ASP A 664 -35.95 -22.32 -25.42
N GLY A 665 -35.20 -22.32 -26.53
CA GLY A 665 -35.32 -23.27 -27.64
C GLY A 665 -36.39 -22.89 -28.67
N PHE A 666 -37.05 -21.73 -28.54
CA PHE A 666 -38.06 -21.29 -29.51
C PHE A 666 -37.41 -20.76 -30.79
N VAL A 667 -37.71 -21.41 -31.93
CA VAL A 667 -37.28 -20.98 -33.27
C VAL A 667 -38.31 -20.01 -33.83
N ALA A 668 -37.97 -18.72 -33.86
CA ALA A 668 -38.86 -17.66 -34.31
C ALA A 668 -38.73 -17.35 -35.81
N VAL A 669 -37.57 -17.65 -36.40
CA VAL A 669 -37.29 -17.50 -37.84
C VAL A 669 -36.47 -18.70 -38.28
N SER A 670 -36.83 -19.32 -39.40
CA SER A 670 -36.16 -20.48 -39.98
C SER A 670 -36.10 -20.32 -41.50
N ASP A 671 -34.90 -20.28 -42.07
CA ASP A 671 -34.66 -20.31 -43.51
C ASP A 671 -35.45 -19.23 -44.30
N VAL A 672 -35.26 -17.96 -43.91
CA VAL A 672 -35.87 -16.81 -44.59
C VAL A 672 -34.88 -16.20 -45.60
N ASP A 673 -35.32 -16.10 -46.85
CA ASP A 673 -34.56 -15.57 -48.00
C ASP A 673 -35.39 -14.57 -48.82
N PHE A 674 -35.04 -13.28 -48.82
CA PHE A 674 -35.71 -12.28 -49.66
C PHE A 674 -34.81 -11.08 -49.95
N GLU A 675 -35.15 -10.34 -51.00
CA GLU A 675 -34.46 -9.12 -51.41
C GLU A 675 -35.42 -7.92 -51.49
N VAL A 676 -34.88 -6.73 -51.28
CA VAL A 676 -35.57 -5.45 -51.46
C VAL A 676 -34.71 -4.60 -52.39
N HIS A 677 -35.26 -4.25 -53.55
CA HIS A 677 -34.59 -3.47 -54.58
C HIS A 677 -34.94 -1.97 -54.46
N PRO A 678 -34.11 -1.08 -55.05
CA PRO A 678 -34.39 0.36 -55.07
C PRO A 678 -35.74 0.65 -55.74
N GLY A 679 -36.49 1.63 -55.24
CA GLY A 679 -37.81 1.99 -55.77
C GLY A 679 -38.95 1.09 -55.30
N GLN A 680 -38.66 0.02 -54.55
CA GLN A 680 -39.69 -0.89 -54.06
C GLN A 680 -40.21 -0.46 -52.68
N VAL A 681 -41.53 -0.56 -52.53
CA VAL A 681 -42.18 -0.72 -51.22
C VAL A 681 -42.51 -2.20 -51.08
N VAL A 682 -41.84 -2.88 -50.14
CA VAL A 682 -41.98 -4.31 -49.87
C VAL A 682 -42.74 -4.51 -48.56
N GLY A 683 -43.86 -5.23 -48.61
CA GLY A 683 -44.68 -5.58 -47.45
C GLY A 683 -44.31 -6.95 -46.88
N LEU A 684 -43.80 -7.01 -45.65
CA LEU A 684 -43.61 -8.24 -44.88
C LEU A 684 -44.94 -8.63 -44.21
N LEU A 685 -45.64 -9.60 -44.80
CA LEU A 685 -46.97 -10.06 -44.43
C LEU A 685 -46.93 -11.31 -43.57
N GLY A 686 -47.96 -11.54 -42.75
CA GLY A 686 -48.11 -12.78 -41.99
C GLY A 686 -48.98 -12.60 -40.76
N PRO A 687 -49.49 -13.68 -40.14
CA PRO A 687 -50.22 -13.59 -38.88
C PRO A 687 -49.32 -13.10 -37.73
N ASN A 688 -49.93 -12.75 -36.60
CA ASN A 688 -49.19 -12.47 -35.37
C ASN A 688 -48.39 -13.70 -34.94
N GLY A 689 -47.13 -13.49 -34.56
CA GLY A 689 -46.21 -14.60 -34.24
C GLY A 689 -45.54 -15.28 -35.43
N ALA A 690 -45.76 -14.83 -36.67
CA ALA A 690 -45.13 -15.40 -37.86
C ALA A 690 -43.61 -15.16 -37.98
N GLY A 691 -43.00 -14.36 -37.11
CA GLY A 691 -41.56 -14.05 -37.14
C GLY A 691 -41.18 -12.68 -37.73
N LYS A 692 -42.16 -11.85 -38.13
CA LYS A 692 -41.96 -10.49 -38.72
C LYS A 692 -41.07 -9.59 -37.86
N THR A 693 -41.52 -9.26 -36.64
CA THR A 693 -40.77 -8.39 -35.71
C THR A 693 -39.42 -9.00 -35.32
N THR A 694 -39.30 -10.33 -35.24
CA THR A 694 -37.99 -10.96 -34.99
C THR A 694 -37.04 -10.76 -36.16
N THR A 695 -37.53 -10.88 -37.41
CA THR A 695 -36.76 -10.60 -38.63
C THR A 695 -36.30 -9.15 -38.66
N LEU A 696 -37.19 -8.19 -38.37
CA LEU A 696 -36.85 -6.76 -38.31
C LEU A 696 -35.86 -6.42 -37.18
N ARG A 697 -35.99 -7.02 -36.00
CA ARG A 697 -35.02 -6.84 -34.90
C ARG A 697 -33.63 -7.35 -35.27
N VAL A 698 -33.54 -8.46 -36.01
CA VAL A 698 -32.24 -8.96 -36.49
C VAL A 698 -31.67 -8.01 -37.55
N LEU A 699 -32.51 -7.53 -38.47
CA LEU A 699 -32.13 -6.54 -39.48
C LEU A 699 -31.57 -5.26 -38.87
N MET A 700 -32.11 -4.80 -37.74
CA MET A 700 -31.63 -3.61 -37.03
C MET A 700 -30.41 -3.85 -36.14
N GLY A 701 -29.90 -5.08 -36.07
CA GLY A 701 -28.81 -5.45 -35.16
C GLY A 701 -29.21 -5.41 -33.68
N LEU A 702 -30.51 -5.33 -33.36
CA LEU A 702 -31.03 -5.36 -31.99
C LEU A 702 -30.97 -6.76 -31.37
N THR A 703 -30.92 -7.80 -32.21
CA THR A 703 -30.66 -9.18 -31.80
C THR A 703 -29.81 -9.90 -32.84
N GLN A 704 -28.95 -10.83 -32.42
CA GLN A 704 -28.09 -11.58 -33.34
C GLN A 704 -28.82 -12.77 -33.95
N PRO A 705 -28.63 -13.08 -35.25
CA PRO A 705 -29.11 -14.33 -35.83
C PRO A 705 -28.41 -15.53 -35.20
N THR A 706 -29.09 -16.67 -35.14
CA THR A 706 -28.48 -17.96 -34.75
C THR A 706 -27.73 -18.58 -35.93
N ALA A 707 -28.23 -18.41 -37.15
CA ALA A 707 -27.55 -18.72 -38.41
C ALA A 707 -28.08 -17.82 -39.54
N GLY A 708 -27.42 -17.85 -40.70
CA GLY A 708 -27.75 -16.98 -41.84
C GLY A 708 -27.09 -15.62 -41.80
N GLU A 709 -27.29 -14.86 -42.87
CA GLU A 709 -26.64 -13.57 -43.10
C GLU A 709 -27.63 -12.56 -43.66
N ILE A 710 -27.37 -11.29 -43.34
CA ILE A 710 -28.10 -10.15 -43.88
C ILE A 710 -27.06 -9.25 -44.52
N HIS A 711 -27.31 -8.81 -45.75
CA HIS A 711 -26.45 -7.91 -46.50
C HIS A 711 -27.23 -6.65 -46.83
N VAL A 712 -26.61 -5.49 -46.60
CA VAL A 712 -27.17 -4.17 -46.91
C VAL A 712 -26.17 -3.46 -47.82
N PHE A 713 -26.54 -3.22 -49.08
CA PHE A 713 -25.63 -2.72 -50.13
C PHE A 713 -24.33 -3.53 -50.21
N GLY A 714 -24.43 -4.86 -50.15
CA GLY A 714 -23.30 -5.79 -50.18
C GLY A 714 -22.49 -5.89 -48.90
N HIS A 715 -22.76 -5.08 -47.87
CA HIS A 715 -22.11 -5.19 -46.57
C HIS A 715 -22.87 -6.15 -45.65
N ARG A 716 -22.16 -7.14 -45.11
CA ARG A 716 -22.72 -8.03 -44.10
C ARG A 716 -23.08 -7.24 -42.84
N LEU A 717 -24.33 -7.39 -42.41
CA LEU A 717 -24.89 -6.72 -41.25
C LEU A 717 -24.63 -7.56 -39.98
N VAL A 718 -23.84 -6.97 -39.08
CA VAL A 718 -23.66 -7.43 -37.69
C VAL A 718 -23.97 -6.28 -36.72
N PRO A 719 -24.32 -6.55 -35.45
CA PRO A 719 -24.55 -5.48 -34.48
C PRO A 719 -23.37 -4.50 -34.41
N GLY A 720 -23.66 -3.20 -34.59
CA GLY A 720 -22.65 -2.13 -34.61
C GLY A 720 -21.98 -1.89 -35.98
N SER A 721 -22.46 -2.49 -37.07
CA SER A 721 -21.90 -2.27 -38.41
C SER A 721 -22.08 -0.83 -38.90
N PRO A 722 -21.06 -0.22 -39.54
CA PRO A 722 -21.17 1.13 -40.12
C PRO A 722 -22.32 1.28 -41.13
N VAL A 723 -22.70 0.20 -41.82
CA VAL A 723 -23.81 0.20 -42.81
C VAL A 723 -25.17 0.54 -42.19
N LEU A 724 -25.35 0.38 -40.87
CA LEU A 724 -26.59 0.78 -40.18
C LEU A 724 -26.89 2.28 -40.32
N SER A 725 -25.88 3.11 -40.62
CA SER A 725 -26.08 4.54 -40.91
C SER A 725 -26.87 4.82 -42.19
N ARG A 726 -26.94 3.83 -43.11
CA ARG A 726 -27.71 3.88 -44.37
C ARG A 726 -29.14 3.33 -44.22
N ILE A 727 -29.54 2.96 -43.00
CA ILE A 727 -30.86 2.40 -42.70
C ILE A 727 -31.61 3.32 -41.74
N GLY A 728 -32.83 3.69 -42.12
CA GLY A 728 -33.81 4.36 -41.27
C GLY A 728 -34.77 3.35 -40.68
N ALA A 729 -35.09 3.45 -39.39
CA ALA A 729 -35.90 2.42 -38.74
C ALA A 729 -36.91 2.94 -37.72
N LEU A 730 -38.08 2.30 -37.70
CA LEU A 730 -39.10 2.43 -36.67
C LEU A 730 -39.55 1.02 -36.24
N VAL A 731 -39.12 0.57 -35.06
CA VAL A 731 -39.47 -0.75 -34.50
C VAL A 731 -39.91 -0.55 -33.05
N GLU A 732 -41.02 -1.18 -32.62
CA GLU A 732 -41.62 -1.07 -31.27
C GLU A 732 -42.22 0.32 -30.89
N GLY A 733 -42.52 1.15 -31.89
CA GLY A 733 -43.23 2.42 -31.70
C GLY A 733 -42.37 3.58 -31.14
N PRO A 734 -42.87 4.83 -31.21
CA PRO A 734 -42.06 6.01 -30.90
C PRO A 734 -41.90 6.32 -29.40
N GLY A 735 -40.64 6.37 -28.92
CA GLY A 735 -40.26 6.76 -27.56
C GLY A 735 -39.95 8.25 -27.37
N PHE A 736 -40.85 9.16 -27.77
CA PHE A 736 -40.60 10.61 -27.69
C PHE A 736 -40.68 11.18 -26.26
N LEU A 737 -39.86 12.20 -25.99
CA LEU A 737 -39.92 13.00 -24.78
C LEU A 737 -41.15 13.94 -24.84
N PRO A 738 -42.18 13.75 -24.00
CA PRO A 738 -43.49 14.40 -24.16
C PRO A 738 -43.46 15.92 -23.92
N HIS A 739 -42.45 16.41 -23.20
CA HIS A 739 -42.30 17.82 -22.85
C HIS A 739 -41.57 18.64 -23.92
N LEU A 740 -40.88 17.98 -24.84
CA LEU A 740 -40.16 18.61 -25.95
C LEU A 740 -41.06 18.80 -27.17
N SER A 741 -40.73 19.77 -28.03
CA SER A 741 -41.36 19.89 -29.35
C SER A 741 -41.01 18.70 -30.25
N GLY A 742 -41.77 18.48 -31.32
CA GLY A 742 -41.40 17.48 -32.33
C GLY A 742 -40.00 17.76 -32.88
N LEU A 743 -39.70 19.02 -33.19
CA LEU A 743 -38.38 19.43 -33.68
C LEU A 743 -37.28 19.10 -32.67
N ASP A 744 -37.46 19.44 -31.40
CA ASP A 744 -36.44 19.21 -30.37
C ASP A 744 -36.20 17.71 -30.12
N ASN A 745 -37.23 16.87 -30.27
CA ASN A 745 -37.07 15.41 -30.22
C ASN A 745 -36.17 14.91 -31.36
N LEU A 746 -36.40 15.39 -32.59
CA LEU A 746 -35.57 15.02 -33.75
C LEU A 746 -34.12 15.53 -33.59
N LYS A 747 -33.93 16.77 -33.12
CA LYS A 747 -32.60 17.33 -32.83
C LYS A 747 -31.85 16.54 -31.76
N ALA A 748 -32.53 16.13 -30.69
CA ALA A 748 -31.95 15.33 -29.63
C ALA A 748 -31.56 13.93 -30.12
N TYR A 749 -32.41 13.30 -30.94
CA TYR A 749 -32.12 12.02 -31.56
C TYR A 749 -30.88 12.08 -32.47
N TRP A 750 -30.82 13.06 -33.38
CA TRP A 750 -29.68 13.18 -34.30
C TRP A 750 -28.35 13.37 -33.56
N ARG A 751 -28.32 14.23 -32.53
CA ARG A 751 -27.13 14.43 -31.69
C ARG A 751 -26.66 13.14 -31.02
N ALA A 752 -27.58 12.26 -30.60
CA ALA A 752 -27.24 10.99 -29.97
C ALA A 752 -26.56 10.00 -30.93
N THR A 753 -26.72 10.17 -32.26
CA THR A 753 -26.03 9.36 -33.26
C THR A 753 -24.55 9.70 -33.43
N GLY A 754 -24.12 10.90 -33.00
CA GLY A 754 -22.76 11.40 -33.17
C GLY A 754 -22.39 11.76 -34.61
N ARG A 755 -23.36 11.78 -35.54
CA ARG A 755 -23.17 12.14 -36.95
C ARG A 755 -23.09 13.66 -37.13
N PRO A 756 -22.41 14.17 -38.18
CA PRO A 756 -22.37 15.59 -38.52
C PRO A 756 -23.77 16.18 -38.69
N TRP A 757 -23.94 17.47 -38.41
CA TRP A 757 -25.26 18.11 -38.41
C TRP A 757 -25.81 18.32 -39.82
N GLU A 758 -24.92 18.60 -40.75
CA GLU A 758 -25.14 18.78 -42.18
C GLU A 758 -25.80 17.55 -42.83
N ASP A 759 -25.48 16.34 -42.35
CA ASP A 759 -26.00 15.08 -42.89
C ASP A 759 -27.41 14.76 -42.40
N ALA A 760 -28.07 15.63 -41.62
CA ALA A 760 -29.33 15.30 -40.98
C ALA A 760 -30.56 15.41 -41.89
N HIS A 761 -30.48 16.25 -42.94
CA HIS A 761 -31.57 16.48 -43.90
C HIS A 761 -32.92 16.80 -43.22
N PHE A 762 -32.91 17.66 -42.20
CA PHE A 762 -34.09 17.95 -41.37
C PHE A 762 -35.29 18.48 -42.17
N ASP A 763 -35.04 19.44 -43.06
CA ASP A 763 -36.12 20.12 -43.79
C ASP A 763 -36.83 19.15 -44.75
N GLU A 764 -36.05 18.33 -45.47
CA GLU A 764 -36.55 17.31 -46.39
C GLU A 764 -37.30 16.19 -45.64
N ALA A 765 -36.77 15.72 -44.50
CA ALA A 765 -37.44 14.70 -43.68
C ALA A 765 -38.77 15.22 -43.10
N LEU A 766 -38.86 16.50 -42.73
CA LEU A 766 -40.07 17.13 -42.21
C LEU A 766 -41.10 17.42 -43.30
N GLU A 767 -40.65 17.81 -44.49
CA GLU A 767 -41.51 18.00 -45.67
C GLU A 767 -42.16 16.68 -46.08
N ILE A 768 -41.36 15.61 -46.20
CA ILE A 768 -41.85 14.26 -46.55
C ILE A 768 -42.84 13.75 -45.50
N ALA A 769 -42.58 13.97 -44.20
CA ALA A 769 -43.47 13.53 -43.13
C ALA A 769 -44.78 14.34 -43.01
N GLY A 770 -44.91 15.49 -43.67
CA GLY A 770 -46.16 16.25 -43.76
C GLY A 770 -46.73 16.71 -42.39
N LEU A 771 -45.86 17.18 -41.49
CA LEU A 771 -46.24 17.67 -40.15
C LEU A 771 -46.53 19.19 -40.09
N GLY A 772 -46.01 19.95 -41.05
CA GLY A 772 -46.12 21.42 -41.09
C GLY A 772 -45.70 22.10 -39.78
N ASP A 773 -46.38 23.20 -39.43
CA ASP A 773 -46.11 23.98 -38.20
C ASP A 773 -46.32 23.21 -36.90
N SER A 774 -46.96 22.04 -36.95
CA SER A 774 -47.19 21.23 -35.77
C SER A 774 -45.90 20.74 -35.13
N VAL A 775 -44.80 20.66 -35.89
CA VAL A 775 -43.48 20.21 -35.43
C VAL A 775 -42.94 21.06 -34.25
N HIS A 776 -43.34 22.33 -34.17
CA HIS A 776 -42.94 23.24 -33.07
C HIS A 776 -43.79 23.07 -31.80
N ARG A 777 -44.89 22.33 -31.85
CA ARG A 777 -45.73 22.04 -30.68
C ARG A 777 -45.14 20.87 -29.88
N ARG A 778 -45.37 20.88 -28.56
CA ARG A 778 -44.94 19.80 -27.66
C ARG A 778 -45.62 18.48 -28.02
N THR A 779 -44.85 17.39 -28.05
CA THR A 779 -45.32 16.06 -28.48
C THR A 779 -46.42 15.48 -27.57
N LYS A 780 -46.53 15.91 -26.31
CA LYS A 780 -47.69 15.55 -25.46
C LYS A 780 -49.05 15.97 -26.00
N LYS A 781 -49.10 16.96 -26.90
CA LYS A 781 -50.34 17.46 -27.53
C LYS A 781 -50.63 16.78 -28.88
N TYR A 782 -49.79 15.83 -29.29
CA TYR A 782 -49.94 15.18 -30.59
C TYR A 782 -50.99 14.08 -30.51
N SER A 783 -51.79 13.95 -31.57
CA SER A 783 -52.61 12.76 -31.77
C SER A 783 -51.73 11.52 -31.98
N HIS A 784 -52.34 10.33 -32.01
CA HIS A 784 -51.63 9.11 -32.36
C HIS A 784 -50.97 9.21 -33.75
N GLY A 785 -51.72 9.60 -34.78
CA GLY A 785 -51.18 9.79 -36.12
C GLY A 785 -50.10 10.87 -36.24
N MET A 786 -50.16 11.95 -35.46
CA MET A 786 -49.09 12.95 -35.44
C MET A 786 -47.79 12.41 -34.82
N ARG A 787 -47.89 11.56 -33.78
CA ARG A 787 -46.71 10.90 -33.20
C ARG A 787 -46.12 9.90 -34.20
N GLN A 788 -46.96 9.19 -34.93
CA GLN A 788 -46.53 8.23 -35.93
C GLN A 788 -45.79 8.91 -37.10
N ARG A 789 -46.30 10.04 -37.60
CA ARG A 789 -45.59 10.85 -38.61
C ARG A 789 -44.25 11.37 -38.11
N LEU A 790 -44.18 11.80 -36.84
CA LEU A 790 -42.92 12.24 -36.25
C LEU A 790 -41.91 11.09 -36.13
N ALA A 791 -42.38 9.88 -35.85
CA ALA A 791 -41.57 8.65 -35.81
C ALA A 791 -40.97 8.32 -37.17
N ILE A 792 -41.73 8.55 -38.24
CA ILE A 792 -41.27 8.34 -39.60
C ILE A 792 -40.30 9.45 -40.02
N ALA A 793 -40.57 10.71 -39.66
CA ALA A 793 -39.61 11.80 -39.83
C ALA A 793 -38.27 11.50 -39.15
N GLN A 794 -38.32 10.93 -37.94
CA GLN A 794 -37.13 10.48 -37.19
C GLN A 794 -36.37 9.37 -37.93
N ALA A 795 -37.08 8.39 -38.48
CA ALA A 795 -36.49 7.30 -39.26
C ALA A 795 -35.91 7.79 -40.60
N MET A 796 -36.42 8.90 -41.15
CA MET A 796 -35.95 9.50 -42.40
C MET A 796 -34.78 10.47 -42.23
N LEU A 797 -34.36 10.80 -41.01
CA LEU A 797 -33.22 11.69 -40.78
C LEU A 797 -31.95 11.09 -41.41
N GLY A 798 -31.24 11.92 -42.16
CA GLY A 798 -30.11 11.49 -42.99
C GLY A 798 -30.47 10.77 -44.29
N LEU A 799 -31.75 10.83 -44.68
CA LEU A 799 -32.30 10.29 -45.93
C LEU A 799 -31.75 8.90 -46.30
N PRO A 800 -31.89 7.92 -45.41
CA PRO A 800 -31.35 6.59 -45.62
C PRO A 800 -31.92 5.93 -46.88
N GLU A 801 -31.07 5.20 -47.60
CA GLU A 801 -31.45 4.55 -48.85
C GLU A 801 -32.39 3.34 -48.62
N LEU A 802 -32.47 2.84 -47.38
CA LEU A 802 -33.41 1.81 -46.95
C LEU A 802 -34.18 2.26 -45.69
N LEU A 803 -35.51 2.28 -45.76
CA LEU A 803 -36.40 2.58 -44.64
C LEU A 803 -37.11 1.30 -44.18
N VAL A 804 -37.10 1.02 -42.87
CA VAL A 804 -37.68 -0.19 -42.27
C VAL A 804 -38.69 0.19 -41.20
N LEU A 805 -39.96 -0.15 -41.40
CA LEU A 805 -41.04 0.26 -40.51
C LEU A 805 -41.85 -0.95 -40.03
N ASP A 806 -41.97 -1.11 -38.71
CA ASP A 806 -42.80 -2.15 -38.10
C ASP A 806 -44.21 -1.60 -37.83
N GLU A 807 -45.23 -2.14 -38.53
CA GLU A 807 -46.65 -1.77 -38.40
C GLU A 807 -46.90 -0.24 -38.41
N PRO A 808 -46.47 0.49 -39.46
CA PRO A 808 -46.46 1.96 -39.48
C PRO A 808 -47.85 2.61 -39.43
N THR A 809 -48.91 1.85 -39.65
CA THR A 809 -50.31 2.29 -39.81
C THR A 809 -51.24 1.79 -38.71
N ASP A 810 -50.73 1.01 -37.76
CA ASP A 810 -51.52 0.51 -36.65
C ASP A 810 -52.12 1.67 -35.84
N GLY A 811 -53.39 1.54 -35.46
CA GLY A 811 -54.13 2.56 -34.70
C GLY A 811 -54.31 3.92 -35.40
N LEU A 812 -54.22 3.99 -36.74
CA LEU A 812 -54.51 5.18 -37.54
C LEU A 812 -55.93 5.14 -38.14
N ASP A 813 -56.60 6.29 -38.21
CA ASP A 813 -57.88 6.41 -38.91
C ASP A 813 -57.69 6.30 -40.44
N PRO A 814 -58.71 5.88 -41.24
CA PRO A 814 -58.56 5.69 -42.69
C PRO A 814 -57.95 6.87 -43.47
N PRO A 815 -58.28 8.16 -43.18
CA PRO A 815 -57.60 9.29 -43.83
C PRO A 815 -56.11 9.41 -43.49
N GLN A 816 -55.71 9.01 -42.28
CA GLN A 816 -54.32 9.04 -41.84
C GLN A 816 -53.51 7.90 -42.48
N ILE A 817 -54.12 6.73 -42.69
CA ILE A 817 -53.55 5.60 -43.44
C ILE A 817 -53.31 5.98 -44.91
N ALA A 818 -54.31 6.59 -45.56
CA ALA A 818 -54.19 7.03 -46.95
C ALA A 818 -53.07 8.06 -47.14
N GLU A 819 -52.87 8.96 -46.17
CA GLU A 819 -51.76 9.91 -46.20
C GLU A 819 -50.41 9.23 -45.95
N MET A 820 -50.35 8.30 -44.99
CA MET A 820 -49.14 7.53 -44.70
C MET A 820 -48.64 6.77 -45.94
N ARG A 821 -49.55 6.12 -46.65
CA ARG A 821 -49.28 5.44 -47.91
C ARG A 821 -48.59 6.36 -48.91
N ARG A 822 -49.10 7.58 -49.10
CA ARG A 822 -48.50 8.55 -50.04
C ARG A 822 -47.07 8.90 -49.65
N VAL A 823 -46.79 9.04 -48.36
CA VAL A 823 -45.45 9.32 -47.84
C VAL A 823 -44.48 8.17 -48.17
N LEU A 824 -44.87 6.93 -47.92
CA LEU A 824 -44.05 5.74 -48.20
C LEU A 824 -43.82 5.53 -49.70
N GLN A 825 -44.85 5.71 -50.51
CA GLN A 825 -44.76 5.60 -51.97
C GLN A 825 -43.88 6.69 -52.57
N ARG A 826 -44.00 7.94 -52.08
CA ARG A 826 -43.14 9.05 -52.53
C ARG A 826 -41.69 8.78 -52.19
N TYR A 827 -41.41 8.32 -50.97
CA TYR A 827 -40.05 7.98 -50.54
C TYR A 827 -39.41 6.90 -51.43
N ALA A 828 -40.19 5.89 -51.83
CA ALA A 828 -39.72 4.87 -52.76
C ALA A 828 -39.56 5.39 -54.20
N THR A 829 -40.49 6.20 -54.70
CA THR A 829 -40.42 6.79 -56.06
C THR A 829 -39.15 7.63 -56.27
N ASP A 830 -38.61 8.22 -55.20
CA ASP A 830 -37.34 8.95 -55.20
C ASP A 830 -36.09 8.03 -55.28
N GLY A 831 -36.27 6.75 -55.59
CA GLY A 831 -35.19 5.77 -55.81
C GLY A 831 -34.73 5.02 -54.55
N ARG A 832 -35.39 5.22 -53.41
CA ARG A 832 -35.07 4.54 -52.14
C ARG A 832 -35.90 3.28 -51.95
N ALA A 833 -35.51 2.42 -51.03
CA ALA A 833 -36.22 1.20 -50.71
C ALA A 833 -36.99 1.34 -49.39
N VAL A 834 -38.19 0.77 -49.31
CA VAL A 834 -39.00 0.74 -48.09
C VAL A 834 -39.44 -0.69 -47.78
N LEU A 835 -39.13 -1.17 -46.59
CA LEU A 835 -39.63 -2.43 -46.03
C LEU A 835 -40.63 -2.10 -44.91
N VAL A 836 -41.88 -2.51 -45.08
CA VAL A 836 -42.91 -2.35 -44.04
C VAL A 836 -43.41 -3.70 -43.57
N SER A 837 -43.60 -3.91 -42.27
CA SER A 837 -44.43 -5.01 -41.80
C SER A 837 -45.87 -4.55 -41.69
N SER A 838 -46.82 -5.40 -42.06
CA SER A 838 -48.23 -5.18 -41.82
C SER A 838 -48.97 -6.50 -41.70
N HIS A 839 -50.02 -6.53 -40.89
CA HIS A 839 -51.01 -7.61 -40.87
C HIS A 839 -52.30 -7.25 -41.62
N LEU A 840 -52.42 -6.00 -42.10
CA LEU A 840 -53.57 -5.49 -42.83
C LEU A 840 -53.36 -5.65 -44.34
N LEU A 841 -53.94 -6.71 -44.91
CA LEU A 841 -53.74 -7.10 -46.31
C LEU A 841 -54.23 -6.03 -47.30
N ALA A 842 -55.38 -5.40 -47.03
CA ALA A 842 -55.93 -4.32 -47.85
C ALA A 842 -55.01 -3.09 -47.91
N GLU A 843 -54.20 -2.87 -46.88
CA GLU A 843 -53.25 -1.77 -46.85
C GLU A 843 -52.02 -2.08 -47.69
N VAL A 844 -51.51 -3.31 -47.59
CA VAL A 844 -50.36 -3.77 -48.37
C VAL A 844 -50.68 -3.82 -49.85
N GLU A 845 -51.88 -4.28 -50.22
CA GLU A 845 -52.36 -4.27 -51.61
C GLU A 845 -52.34 -2.85 -52.22
N GLN A 846 -52.70 -1.84 -51.44
CA GLN A 846 -52.78 -0.45 -51.93
C GLN A 846 -51.47 0.33 -51.80
N THR A 847 -50.53 -0.14 -50.97
CA THR A 847 -49.31 0.61 -50.59
C THR A 847 -48.04 0.00 -51.15
N CYS A 848 -47.95 -1.33 -51.21
CA CYS A 848 -46.72 -2.04 -51.55
C CYS A 848 -46.69 -2.45 -53.02
N THR A 849 -45.50 -2.38 -53.60
CA THR A 849 -45.22 -2.91 -54.95
C THR A 849 -44.98 -4.42 -54.93
N HIS A 850 -44.40 -4.92 -53.83
CA HIS A 850 -44.02 -6.32 -53.63
C HIS A 850 -44.45 -6.75 -52.23
N ALA A 851 -44.66 -8.05 -52.04
CA ALA A 851 -44.95 -8.61 -50.73
C ALA A 851 -44.15 -9.88 -50.47
N VAL A 852 -43.80 -10.09 -49.20
CA VAL A 852 -43.14 -11.29 -48.67
C VAL A 852 -44.06 -11.86 -47.59
N VAL A 853 -44.71 -12.98 -47.88
CA VAL A 853 -45.64 -13.65 -46.98
C VAL A 853 -44.87 -14.62 -46.09
N VAL A 854 -44.89 -14.37 -44.79
CA VAL A 854 -44.21 -15.17 -43.76
C VAL A 854 -45.25 -15.91 -42.91
N ASN A 855 -45.03 -17.20 -42.70
CA ASN A 855 -45.83 -18.04 -41.81
C ASN A 855 -44.92 -18.95 -40.98
N LYS A 856 -45.16 -19.03 -39.66
CA LYS A 856 -44.37 -19.85 -38.71
C LYS A 856 -42.84 -19.71 -38.89
N GLY A 857 -42.36 -18.50 -39.17
CA GLY A 857 -40.93 -18.20 -39.33
C GLY A 857 -40.33 -18.54 -40.69
N ARG A 858 -41.11 -18.95 -41.70
CA ARG A 858 -40.67 -19.28 -43.07
C ARG A 858 -41.39 -18.42 -44.11
N ILE A 859 -40.75 -18.16 -45.26
CA ILE A 859 -41.41 -17.49 -46.39
C ILE A 859 -42.27 -18.50 -47.16
N VAL A 860 -43.51 -18.12 -47.43
CA VAL A 860 -44.49 -18.92 -48.20
C VAL A 860 -44.64 -18.41 -49.63
N ALA A 861 -44.57 -17.08 -49.82
CA ALA A 861 -44.60 -16.44 -51.14
C ALA A 861 -43.80 -15.13 -51.09
N SER A 862 -43.16 -14.76 -52.21
CA SER A 862 -42.40 -13.51 -52.36
C SER A 862 -42.44 -13.06 -53.81
N GLY A 863 -42.75 -11.79 -54.07
CA GLY A 863 -42.84 -11.25 -55.43
C GLY A 863 -43.69 -9.97 -55.53
N PRO A 864 -43.94 -9.47 -56.75
CA PRO A 864 -44.88 -8.38 -57.00
C PRO A 864 -46.26 -8.70 -56.44
N VAL A 865 -46.91 -7.71 -55.84
CA VAL A 865 -48.26 -7.91 -55.25
C VAL A 865 -49.25 -8.42 -56.30
N GLU A 866 -49.18 -7.90 -57.52
CA GLU A 866 -50.06 -8.32 -58.63
C GLU A 866 -49.91 -9.81 -58.99
N GLU A 867 -48.69 -10.36 -58.89
CA GLU A 867 -48.42 -11.78 -59.15
C GLU A 867 -48.91 -12.67 -58.00
N ILE A 868 -48.78 -12.21 -56.75
CA ILE A 868 -49.25 -12.95 -55.56
C ILE A 868 -50.78 -12.99 -55.50
N VAL A 869 -51.47 -11.91 -55.91
CA VAL A 869 -52.93 -11.85 -55.96
C VAL A 869 -53.49 -12.85 -56.99
N GLY A 870 -52.82 -13.01 -58.14
CA GLY A 870 -53.18 -13.97 -59.19
C GLY A 870 -54.62 -13.86 -59.72
N GLU A 871 -55.04 -14.82 -60.56
CA GLU A 871 -56.47 -15.04 -60.81
C GLU A 871 -57.06 -15.87 -59.66
N SER A 872 -57.70 -15.22 -58.70
CA SER A 872 -58.46 -15.94 -57.67
C SER A 872 -59.54 -16.84 -58.33
N PRO A 873 -59.74 -18.09 -57.85
CA PRO A 873 -60.85 -18.93 -58.31
C PRO A 873 -62.21 -18.42 -57.81
N SER A 874 -62.21 -17.42 -56.91
CA SER A 874 -63.40 -16.76 -56.39
C SER A 874 -63.92 -15.68 -57.34
N VAL A 875 -65.23 -15.71 -57.59
CA VAL A 875 -65.96 -14.80 -58.47
C VAL A 875 -67.16 -14.26 -57.73
N LEU A 876 -67.41 -12.96 -57.83
CA LEU A 876 -68.61 -12.33 -57.32
C LEU A 876 -69.71 -12.40 -58.38
N PHE A 877 -70.84 -13.00 -58.02
CA PHE A 877 -72.06 -13.04 -58.82
C PHE A 877 -73.11 -12.11 -58.20
N GLU A 878 -73.56 -11.13 -58.97
CA GLU A 878 -74.81 -10.40 -58.67
C GLU A 878 -75.93 -11.13 -59.41
N VAL A 879 -76.90 -11.64 -58.65
CA VAL A 879 -77.98 -12.48 -59.16
C VAL A 879 -79.33 -11.96 -58.67
N SER A 880 -80.38 -12.24 -59.44
CA SER A 880 -81.73 -11.76 -59.15
C SER A 880 -82.33 -12.36 -57.87
N ASP A 881 -81.88 -13.56 -57.46
CA ASP A 881 -82.30 -14.25 -56.23
C ASP A 881 -81.12 -15.02 -55.60
N PRO A 882 -80.43 -14.43 -54.60
CA PRO A 882 -79.24 -15.01 -53.98
C PRO A 882 -79.49 -16.33 -53.21
N ASP A 883 -80.66 -16.48 -52.58
CA ASP A 883 -80.98 -17.67 -51.76
C ASP A 883 -81.28 -18.89 -52.66
N ALA A 884 -82.01 -18.65 -53.75
CA ALA A 884 -82.21 -19.65 -54.79
C ALA A 884 -80.88 -20.03 -55.46
N ALA A 885 -80.03 -19.05 -55.75
CA ALA A 885 -78.72 -19.27 -56.36
C ALA A 885 -77.81 -20.12 -55.49
N ARG A 886 -77.76 -19.85 -54.19
CA ARG A 886 -77.00 -20.65 -53.23
C ARG A 886 -77.44 -22.12 -53.23
N THR A 887 -78.75 -22.37 -53.24
CA THR A 887 -79.30 -23.73 -53.26
C THR A 887 -78.92 -24.51 -54.52
N VAL A 888 -78.81 -23.82 -55.66
CA VAL A 888 -78.39 -24.43 -56.94
C VAL A 888 -76.89 -24.70 -56.94
N LEU A 889 -76.08 -23.74 -56.48
CA LEU A 889 -74.63 -23.85 -56.47
C LEU A 889 -74.11 -24.88 -55.46
N ASP A 890 -74.77 -25.04 -54.30
CA ASP A 890 -74.40 -26.05 -53.30
C ASP A 890 -74.61 -27.50 -53.81
N ARG A 891 -75.35 -27.68 -54.91
CA ARG A 891 -75.54 -29.00 -55.57
C ARG A 891 -74.50 -29.29 -56.65
N LEU A 892 -73.69 -28.31 -57.04
CA LEU A 892 -72.64 -28.49 -58.04
C LEU A 892 -71.38 -29.01 -57.37
N ASP A 893 -70.92 -30.19 -57.80
CA ASP A 893 -69.70 -30.79 -57.27
C ASP A 893 -68.49 -29.88 -57.53
N GLY A 894 -67.77 -29.55 -56.46
CA GLY A 894 -66.57 -28.73 -56.49
C GLY A 894 -66.81 -27.23 -56.29
N VAL A 895 -67.99 -26.69 -56.57
CA VAL A 895 -68.30 -25.25 -56.42
C VAL A 895 -68.72 -24.95 -54.97
N ARG A 896 -68.22 -23.87 -54.38
CA ARG A 896 -68.58 -23.47 -53.00
C ARG A 896 -68.98 -22.02 -52.91
N VAL A 897 -70.13 -21.76 -52.29
CA VAL A 897 -70.55 -20.40 -51.95
C VAL A 897 -69.88 -19.97 -50.65
N LEU A 898 -69.05 -18.92 -50.74
CA LEU A 898 -68.37 -18.34 -49.60
C LEU A 898 -69.31 -17.37 -48.86
N PRO A 899 -69.27 -17.29 -47.52
CA PRO A 899 -70.06 -16.32 -46.77
C PRO A 899 -69.51 -14.91 -47.01
N ASP A 900 -70.33 -14.00 -47.53
CA ASP A 900 -70.02 -12.56 -47.64
C ASP A 900 -71.22 -11.72 -47.16
N SER A 901 -70.95 -10.51 -46.68
CA SER A 901 -71.87 -9.62 -45.95
C SER A 901 -72.44 -8.46 -46.78
N ASP A 902 -71.98 -8.27 -48.03
CA ASP A 902 -72.30 -7.09 -48.85
C ASP A 902 -73.07 -7.42 -50.14
N GLY A 903 -74.22 -8.10 -50.02
CA GLY A 903 -75.29 -8.09 -51.03
C GLY A 903 -75.03 -8.78 -52.39
N GLY A 904 -73.87 -9.40 -52.60
CA GLY A 904 -73.57 -10.25 -53.76
C GLY A 904 -73.12 -11.65 -53.36
N LEU A 905 -73.22 -12.62 -54.27
CA LEU A 905 -72.93 -14.03 -54.02
C LEU A 905 -71.48 -14.35 -54.41
N VAL A 906 -70.59 -14.53 -53.44
CA VAL A 906 -69.19 -14.93 -53.71
C VAL A 906 -69.11 -16.44 -53.86
N VAL A 907 -68.58 -16.88 -55.00
CA VAL A 907 -68.52 -18.30 -55.36
C VAL A 907 -67.08 -18.67 -55.71
N ASP A 908 -66.53 -19.65 -55.00
CA ASP A 908 -65.32 -20.35 -55.39
C ASP A 908 -65.67 -21.40 -56.45
N THR A 909 -65.17 -21.20 -57.66
CA THR A 909 -65.45 -22.06 -58.81
C THR A 909 -64.60 -23.33 -58.83
N ASN A 910 -63.52 -23.40 -58.03
CA ASN A 910 -62.64 -24.56 -57.85
C ASN A 910 -62.34 -25.35 -59.14
N GLY A 911 -62.02 -24.63 -60.23
CA GLY A 911 -61.69 -25.20 -61.54
C GLY A 911 -62.85 -25.39 -62.52
N THR A 912 -64.10 -25.25 -62.08
CA THR A 912 -65.29 -25.24 -62.96
C THR A 912 -65.33 -23.94 -63.76
N ALA A 913 -65.58 -24.02 -65.08
CA ALA A 913 -65.58 -22.84 -65.93
C ALA A 913 -66.70 -21.86 -65.51
N ARG A 914 -66.37 -20.57 -65.38
CA ARG A 914 -67.33 -19.53 -64.96
C ARG A 914 -68.60 -19.52 -65.80
N SER A 915 -68.50 -19.81 -67.10
CA SER A 915 -69.63 -19.93 -68.03
C SER A 915 -70.58 -21.08 -67.70
N GLU A 916 -70.07 -22.17 -67.14
CA GLU A 916 -70.86 -23.34 -66.74
C GLU A 916 -71.66 -23.04 -65.47
N VAL A 917 -71.03 -22.37 -64.50
CA VAL A 917 -71.69 -21.86 -63.29
C VAL A 917 -72.81 -20.87 -63.62
N VAL A 918 -72.58 -19.94 -64.56
CA VAL A 918 -73.63 -19.02 -65.07
C VAL A 918 -74.76 -19.79 -65.74
N ALA A 919 -74.45 -20.79 -66.58
CA ALA A 919 -75.46 -21.54 -67.31
C ALA A 919 -76.40 -22.33 -66.37
N GLU A 920 -75.88 -22.90 -65.29
CA GLU A 920 -76.70 -23.61 -64.29
C GLU A 920 -77.62 -22.66 -63.52
N LEU A 921 -77.11 -21.49 -63.11
CA LEU A 921 -77.93 -20.47 -62.46
C LEU A 921 -79.08 -20.00 -63.38
N VAL A 922 -78.79 -19.75 -64.66
CA VAL A 922 -79.80 -19.34 -65.64
C VAL A 922 -80.80 -20.46 -65.95
N ARG A 923 -80.37 -21.73 -66.06
CA ARG A 923 -81.28 -22.87 -66.26
C ARG A 923 -82.23 -23.08 -65.08
N ALA A 924 -81.77 -22.77 -63.87
CA ALA A 924 -82.61 -22.77 -62.69
C ALA A 924 -83.58 -21.56 -62.62
N GLY A 925 -83.58 -20.69 -63.64
CA GLY A 925 -84.47 -19.52 -63.74
C GLY A 925 -83.94 -18.28 -63.01
N ILE A 926 -82.67 -18.27 -62.60
CA ILE A 926 -82.06 -17.18 -61.84
C ILE A 926 -81.29 -16.26 -62.80
N GLY A 927 -81.65 -14.98 -62.83
CA GLY A 927 -80.95 -13.97 -63.62
C GLY A 927 -79.56 -13.69 -63.04
N VAL A 928 -78.54 -13.62 -63.90
CA VAL A 928 -77.18 -13.22 -63.52
C VAL A 928 -76.92 -11.84 -64.11
N ASP A 929 -76.89 -10.81 -63.25
CA ASP A 929 -76.77 -9.42 -63.66
C ASP A 929 -75.31 -9.00 -63.86
N ARG A 930 -74.40 -9.53 -63.03
CA ARG A 930 -72.97 -9.22 -63.11
C ARG A 930 -72.10 -10.37 -62.61
N VAL A 931 -70.97 -10.60 -63.32
CA VAL A 931 -69.94 -11.57 -62.93
C VAL A 931 -68.60 -10.84 -62.86
N VAL A 932 -68.04 -10.67 -61.67
CA VAL A 932 -66.78 -9.94 -61.46
C VAL A 932 -65.72 -10.87 -60.88
N PRO A 933 -64.56 -11.05 -61.53
CA PRO A 933 -63.42 -11.75 -60.93
C PRO A 933 -62.97 -11.00 -59.67
N ARG A 934 -62.86 -11.70 -58.53
CA ARG A 934 -62.37 -11.08 -57.30
C ARG A 934 -60.84 -11.16 -57.31
N ARG A 935 -60.15 -10.02 -57.32
CA ARG A 935 -58.68 -9.96 -57.20
C ARG A 935 -58.35 -9.24 -55.90
N ARG A 936 -58.28 -9.98 -54.79
CA ARG A 936 -57.90 -9.44 -53.48
C ARG A 936 -56.74 -10.23 -52.91
N LEU A 937 -55.79 -9.51 -52.32
CA LEU A 937 -54.63 -10.12 -51.65
C LEU A 937 -55.04 -10.99 -50.44
N GLU A 938 -56.19 -10.67 -49.84
CA GLU A 938 -56.79 -11.42 -48.74
C GLU A 938 -57.11 -12.88 -49.12
N ASP A 939 -57.71 -13.10 -50.29
CA ASP A 939 -58.11 -14.43 -50.74
C ASP A 939 -56.87 -15.30 -51.07
N ALA A 940 -55.88 -14.72 -51.74
CA ALA A 940 -54.60 -15.39 -52.03
C ALA A 940 -53.81 -15.72 -50.76
N PHE A 941 -53.79 -14.81 -49.79
CA PHE A 941 -53.14 -15.04 -48.49
C PHE A 941 -53.80 -16.18 -47.71
N LEU A 942 -55.15 -16.22 -47.68
CA LEU A 942 -55.88 -17.30 -47.03
C LEU A 942 -55.62 -18.66 -47.69
N ALA A 943 -55.49 -18.72 -49.01
CA ALA A 943 -55.09 -19.95 -49.71
C ALA A 943 -53.68 -20.40 -49.31
N LEU A 944 -52.69 -19.49 -49.35
CA LEU A 944 -51.28 -19.78 -49.06
C LEU A 944 -51.02 -20.15 -47.59
N VAL A 945 -51.75 -19.55 -46.64
CA VAL A 945 -51.62 -19.82 -45.19
C VAL A 945 -52.53 -20.97 -44.76
N GLY A 946 -53.71 -21.12 -45.39
CA GLY A 946 -54.75 -22.10 -45.08
C GLY A 946 -54.37 -23.54 -45.41
N GLU A 947 -53.71 -23.80 -46.54
CA GLU A 947 -53.25 -25.17 -46.90
C GLU A 947 -52.24 -25.74 -45.90
N ASN A 948 -51.44 -24.88 -45.26
CA ASN A 948 -50.43 -25.25 -44.27
C ASN A 948 -50.94 -25.28 -42.81
N SER A 949 -52.25 -25.09 -42.60
CA SER A 949 -52.85 -24.95 -41.27
C SER A 949 -53.64 -26.18 -40.78
N ARG A 950 -53.74 -27.26 -41.58
CA ARG A 950 -54.23 -28.57 -41.10
C ARG A 950 -53.15 -29.29 -40.28
N GLY A 951 -52.96 -28.83 -39.06
CA GLY A 951 -52.12 -29.50 -38.07
C GLY A 951 -51.69 -28.57 -36.94
N SER A 952 -52.20 -28.86 -35.74
CA SER A 952 -51.79 -28.30 -34.45
C SER A 952 -52.32 -26.89 -34.16
N GLY A 953 -53.54 -26.86 -33.61
CA GLY A 953 -53.79 -26.09 -32.42
C GLY A 953 -53.11 -26.80 -31.25
N ASP A 954 -51.99 -26.26 -30.78
CA ASP A 954 -51.54 -26.36 -29.40
C ASP A 954 -50.47 -25.26 -29.18
N ARG A 955 -50.98 -24.08 -28.82
CA ARG A 955 -50.52 -23.29 -27.68
C ARG A 955 -51.56 -22.22 -27.36
#